data_AF-A0A831ZED8-F1
#
_entry.id   AF-A0A831ZED8-F1
#
_cell.length_a   1.000
_cell.length_b   1.000
_cell.length_c   1.000
_cell.angle_alpha   90.00
_cell.angle_beta   90.00
_cell.angle_gamma   90.00
#
_symmetry.space_group_name_H-M   'P 1'
#
loop_
_entity.id
_entity.type
_entity.pdbx_description
1 polymer ?
#
loop_
_entity_poly.entity_id
_entity_poly.type
_entity_poly.pdbx_seq_one_letter_code
_entity_poly.pdbx_strand_id
1 'polypeptide(L)'
;MRKFALFCLLLCFIMIVSGSYMRLSRAGLACPDWPGCIGDMVLPDQTALATEDLQKFPGFRFSELRAWKHMAHRFIAIGLGIALMILPLIAFFRKQSRTSLITLSLISLGLLGAELGLGILTISRMLSPVIVAAHLLLGFLLLGCLFWTYLRTNPFVERLKAAQPGKKAVIFGIVLLFIQIALGGWVSANFAYSACPDFPTCYGQWWPVADYYQGFPEAFKFGLERLHALSKEARTAILWAHRVSGLIVFIWLAFIALRSTSRRYPKRVRSAGNFLSFFLLLQIGTGIAVSMFRKHMLELGVAHSTVTIMLLCALLYIWFWIRYQDSRSRTTDQQEQVSASVASGSDAVVIDDYVEPTPETLYERLKTQLGKTRGGMSGLFTQLLGRDQVDAAWLEDAETSLLMADVGVDATQDIINAVKQRAAESNDDPNALTNTLKQTMFHMLEPVSQPLDIVNSDIRPFVILVVGVNGVGKTTTIGKLAKRFKQQGLSVMLAAGDTFRAAAVEQLQEWGKRNDIAVVAQHTGADSASVIYDACESAKAKSVDVLIADTAGRLHTKHNLMEELSKINRILGKLDPDAPHEVLLVLDSGTGQNALEQARQFNNATNVTGIVLTKLDGTAKGGMIFALAKNLAKPVRYIGVGEGIDDLQDFNAKLFIEALFSE
;
A
#
# COMPACT_ATOMS: atom_id res chain seq x y z
N MET A 1 -14.50 -0.18 -11.50
CA MET A 1 -13.59 -1.35 -11.61
C MET A 1 -13.42 -2.09 -10.29
N ARG A 2 -12.82 -1.53 -9.22
CA ARG A 2 -12.60 -2.28 -7.96
C ARG A 2 -13.87 -2.95 -7.39
N LYS A 3 -14.97 -2.21 -7.27
CA LYS A 3 -16.28 -2.77 -6.85
C LYS A 3 -16.76 -3.90 -7.77
N PHE A 4 -16.55 -3.75 -9.08
CA PHE A 4 -16.95 -4.75 -10.08
C PHE A 4 -16.05 -6.00 -10.07
N ALA A 5 -14.74 -5.83 -9.87
CA ALA A 5 -13.81 -6.93 -9.67
C ALA A 5 -14.13 -7.71 -8.38
N LEU A 6 -14.55 -7.01 -7.31
CA LEU A 6 -15.05 -7.63 -6.08
C LEU A 6 -16.34 -8.42 -6.35
N PHE A 7 -17.27 -7.85 -7.14
CA PHE A 7 -18.48 -8.56 -7.55
C PHE A 7 -18.16 -9.85 -8.32
N CYS A 8 -17.27 -9.80 -9.31
CA CYS A 8 -16.82 -11.00 -10.04
C CYS A 8 -16.18 -12.04 -9.11
N LEU A 9 -15.34 -11.60 -8.18
CA LEU A 9 -14.69 -12.45 -7.19
C LEU A 9 -15.72 -13.14 -6.26
N LEU A 10 -16.70 -12.39 -5.76
CA LEU A 10 -17.77 -12.93 -4.91
C LEU A 10 -18.65 -13.93 -5.67
N LEU A 11 -18.95 -13.62 -6.93
CA LEU A 11 -19.74 -14.51 -7.78
C LEU A 11 -18.97 -15.81 -8.09
N CYS A 12 -17.66 -15.73 -8.33
CA CYS A 12 -16.78 -16.91 -8.47
C CYS A 12 -16.68 -17.71 -7.16
N PHE A 13 -16.62 -17.04 -6.00
CA PHE A 13 -16.68 -17.70 -4.70
C PHE A 13 -17.98 -18.50 -4.54
N ILE A 14 -19.14 -17.88 -4.82
CA ILE A 14 -20.46 -18.54 -4.78
C ILE A 14 -20.51 -19.70 -5.79
N MET A 15 -19.90 -19.54 -6.96
CA MET A 15 -19.81 -20.57 -7.98
C MET A 15 -19.06 -21.82 -7.48
N ILE A 16 -17.90 -21.66 -6.82
CA ILE A 16 -17.14 -22.81 -6.30
C ILE A 16 -17.87 -23.48 -5.14
N VAL A 17 -18.48 -22.69 -4.23
CA VAL A 17 -19.26 -23.22 -3.09
C VAL A 17 -20.48 -24.00 -3.58
N SER A 18 -21.24 -23.44 -4.53
CA SER A 18 -22.39 -24.13 -5.14
C SER A 18 -21.96 -25.39 -5.89
N GLY A 19 -20.81 -25.39 -6.56
CA GLY A 19 -20.23 -26.58 -7.20
C GLY A 19 -19.86 -27.67 -6.18
N SER A 20 -19.33 -27.30 -5.02
CA SER A 20 -19.09 -28.25 -3.91
C SER A 20 -20.39 -28.85 -3.40
N TYR A 21 -21.41 -28.02 -3.20
CA TYR A 21 -22.73 -28.49 -2.79
C TYR A 21 -23.35 -29.43 -3.83
N MET A 22 -23.26 -29.11 -5.13
CA MET A 22 -23.75 -29.94 -6.23
C MET A 22 -23.08 -31.32 -6.26
N ARG A 23 -21.74 -31.38 -6.11
CA ARG A 23 -20.99 -32.65 -6.09
C ARG A 23 -21.36 -33.51 -4.89
N LEU A 24 -21.35 -32.93 -3.70
CA LEU A 24 -21.63 -33.66 -2.45
C LEU A 24 -23.09 -34.10 -2.34
N SER A 25 -24.02 -33.36 -2.95
CA SER A 25 -25.44 -33.72 -3.00
C SER A 25 -25.82 -34.68 -4.14
N ARG A 26 -24.82 -35.15 -4.93
CA ARG A 26 -25.00 -36.05 -6.09
C ARG A 26 -25.91 -35.48 -7.19
N ALA A 27 -25.87 -34.16 -7.38
CA ALA A 27 -26.66 -33.46 -8.39
C ALA A 27 -25.91 -33.24 -9.73
N GLY A 28 -24.65 -33.64 -9.84
CA GLY A 28 -23.80 -33.32 -11.00
C GLY A 28 -24.23 -33.92 -12.35
N LEU A 29 -25.05 -34.96 -12.37
CA LEU A 29 -25.67 -35.55 -13.57
C LEU A 29 -27.19 -35.41 -13.54
N ALA A 30 -27.74 -34.46 -12.79
CA ALA A 30 -29.19 -34.29 -12.67
C ALA A 30 -29.84 -33.65 -13.91
N CYS A 31 -29.04 -33.19 -14.87
CA CYS A 31 -29.46 -32.72 -16.18
C CYS A 31 -28.52 -33.35 -17.21
N PRO A 32 -29.03 -34.10 -18.20
CA PRO A 32 -28.21 -34.92 -19.10
C PRO A 32 -27.57 -34.13 -20.26
N ASP A 33 -28.02 -32.91 -20.49
CA ASP A 33 -27.67 -32.04 -21.60
C ASP A 33 -27.15 -30.67 -21.11
N TRP A 34 -26.61 -29.88 -22.04
CA TRP A 34 -26.10 -28.53 -21.82
C TRP A 34 -26.43 -27.67 -23.05
N PRO A 35 -26.82 -26.39 -22.91
CA PRO A 35 -26.87 -25.57 -21.70
C PRO A 35 -28.11 -25.76 -20.82
N GLY A 36 -29.16 -26.38 -21.35
CA GLY A 36 -30.44 -26.62 -20.68
C GLY A 36 -30.53 -27.92 -19.86
N CYS A 37 -31.73 -28.25 -19.40
CA CYS A 37 -32.05 -29.50 -18.72
C CYS A 37 -33.24 -30.15 -19.46
N ILE A 38 -33.01 -31.28 -20.11
CA ILE A 38 -33.97 -32.02 -20.92
C ILE A 38 -34.47 -31.14 -22.10
N GLY A 39 -33.56 -30.40 -22.72
CA GLY A 39 -33.85 -29.52 -23.87
C GLY A 39 -34.26 -28.09 -23.52
N ASP A 40 -34.61 -27.81 -22.27
CA ASP A 40 -35.12 -26.50 -21.85
C ASP A 40 -34.13 -25.68 -21.01
N MET A 41 -34.14 -24.35 -21.19
CA MET A 41 -33.27 -23.43 -20.43
C MET A 41 -33.75 -23.17 -18.99
N VAL A 42 -35.01 -23.49 -18.69
CA VAL A 42 -35.62 -23.44 -17.36
C VAL A 42 -36.16 -24.83 -17.05
N LEU A 43 -36.18 -25.24 -15.78
CA LEU A 43 -36.71 -26.56 -15.43
C LEU A 43 -38.17 -26.67 -15.91
N PRO A 44 -38.50 -27.70 -16.69
CA PRO A 44 -39.89 -28.00 -17.01
C PRO A 44 -40.62 -28.46 -15.73
N ASP A 45 -41.90 -28.11 -15.64
CA ASP A 45 -42.78 -28.61 -14.56
C ASP A 45 -42.87 -30.14 -14.65
N GLN A 46 -42.86 -30.84 -13.52
CA GLN A 46 -42.95 -32.32 -13.50
C GLN A 46 -44.19 -32.83 -14.23
N THR A 47 -45.27 -32.06 -14.19
CA THR A 47 -46.53 -32.39 -14.88
C THR A 47 -46.47 -32.17 -16.39
N ALA A 48 -45.54 -31.35 -16.87
CA ALA A 48 -45.33 -31.04 -18.28
C ALA A 48 -44.25 -31.91 -18.95
N LEU A 49 -43.49 -32.69 -18.17
CA LEU A 49 -42.46 -33.60 -18.67
C LEU A 49 -43.07 -34.82 -19.36
N ALA A 50 -43.10 -34.80 -20.70
CA ALA A 50 -43.58 -35.93 -21.48
C ALA A 50 -42.64 -37.14 -21.37
N THR A 51 -43.20 -38.35 -21.39
CA THR A 51 -42.42 -39.60 -21.43
C THR A 51 -41.48 -39.67 -22.63
N GLU A 52 -41.85 -39.05 -23.75
CA GLU A 52 -41.06 -38.97 -24.97
C GLU A 52 -39.77 -38.13 -24.81
N ASP A 53 -39.81 -37.07 -23.99
CA ASP A 53 -38.62 -36.26 -23.70
C ASP A 53 -37.61 -36.99 -22.82
N LEU A 54 -38.10 -37.81 -21.88
CA LEU A 54 -37.26 -38.69 -21.06
C LEU A 54 -36.72 -39.88 -21.87
N GLN A 55 -37.45 -40.35 -22.90
CA GLN A 55 -36.98 -41.41 -23.80
C GLN A 55 -35.76 -41.00 -24.63
N LYS A 56 -35.56 -39.70 -24.91
CA LYS A 56 -34.35 -39.18 -25.56
C LYS A 56 -33.08 -39.43 -24.75
N PHE A 57 -33.20 -39.72 -23.45
CA PHE A 57 -32.10 -39.98 -22.53
C PHE A 57 -32.28 -41.33 -21.81
N PRO A 58 -32.03 -42.46 -22.50
CA PRO A 58 -32.28 -43.79 -21.95
C PRO A 58 -31.48 -44.05 -20.67
N GLY A 59 -32.15 -44.52 -19.62
CA GLY A 59 -31.55 -44.81 -18.31
C GLY A 59 -31.43 -43.62 -17.35
N PHE A 60 -31.79 -42.41 -17.78
CA PHE A 60 -31.83 -41.23 -16.94
C PHE A 60 -33.06 -41.23 -16.02
N ARG A 61 -32.88 -40.88 -14.74
CA ARG A 61 -33.98 -40.73 -13.77
C ARG A 61 -34.07 -39.27 -13.32
N PHE A 62 -35.18 -38.62 -13.66
CA PHE A 62 -35.41 -37.23 -13.29
C PHE A 62 -35.68 -37.09 -11.79
N SER A 63 -35.08 -36.07 -11.18
CA SER A 63 -35.35 -35.65 -9.81
C SER A 63 -35.32 -34.13 -9.80
N GLU A 64 -36.49 -33.51 -9.66
CA GLU A 64 -36.65 -32.06 -9.70
C GLU A 64 -35.71 -31.35 -8.71
N LEU A 65 -35.64 -31.84 -7.46
CA LEU A 65 -34.76 -31.26 -6.45
C LEU A 65 -33.28 -31.31 -6.84
N ARG A 66 -32.82 -32.36 -7.55
CA ARG A 66 -31.42 -32.45 -8.01
C ARG A 66 -31.21 -31.60 -9.27
N ALA A 67 -32.18 -31.56 -10.16
CA ALA A 67 -32.13 -30.76 -11.39
C ALA A 67 -32.09 -29.26 -11.06
N TRP A 68 -32.89 -28.77 -10.10
CA TRP A 68 -32.80 -27.40 -9.59
C TRP A 68 -31.42 -27.04 -9.04
N LYS A 69 -30.78 -27.97 -8.30
CA LYS A 69 -29.41 -27.74 -7.79
C LYS A 69 -28.40 -27.59 -8.92
N HIS A 70 -28.51 -28.41 -9.96
CA HIS A 70 -27.64 -28.34 -11.13
C HIS A 70 -27.90 -27.04 -11.92
N MET A 71 -29.15 -26.68 -12.17
CA MET A 71 -29.50 -25.46 -12.91
C MET A 71 -29.15 -24.18 -12.14
N ALA A 72 -29.34 -24.14 -10.83
CA ALA A 72 -28.89 -23.01 -10.01
C ALA A 72 -27.38 -22.75 -10.16
N HIS A 73 -26.57 -23.81 -10.14
CA HIS A 73 -25.13 -23.70 -10.39
C HIS A 73 -24.82 -23.16 -11.80
N ARG A 74 -25.56 -23.60 -12.84
CA ARG A 74 -25.40 -23.09 -14.21
C ARG A 74 -25.80 -21.62 -14.36
N PHE A 75 -26.87 -21.17 -13.71
CA PHE A 75 -27.26 -19.76 -13.75
C PHE A 75 -26.22 -18.85 -13.11
N ILE A 76 -25.62 -19.29 -11.99
CA ILE A 76 -24.48 -18.58 -11.37
C ILE A 76 -23.30 -18.54 -12.35
N ALA A 77 -23.03 -19.65 -13.06
CA ALA A 77 -21.99 -19.73 -14.10
C ALA A 77 -22.20 -18.71 -15.24
N ILE A 78 -23.43 -18.64 -15.76
CA ILE A 78 -23.80 -17.72 -16.85
C ILE A 78 -23.65 -16.27 -16.38
N GLY A 79 -24.12 -15.95 -15.17
CA GLY A 79 -23.93 -14.63 -14.57
C GLY A 79 -22.46 -14.26 -14.41
N LEU A 80 -21.62 -15.20 -13.97
CA LEU A 80 -20.17 -15.01 -13.89
C LEU A 80 -19.55 -14.79 -15.27
N GLY A 81 -20.01 -15.52 -16.29
CA GLY A 81 -19.53 -15.37 -17.66
C GLY A 81 -19.84 -13.99 -18.24
N ILE A 82 -21.05 -13.50 -18.05
CA ILE A 82 -21.44 -12.14 -18.46
C ILE A 82 -20.59 -11.10 -17.73
N ALA A 83 -20.41 -11.24 -16.41
CA ALA A 83 -19.60 -10.31 -15.63
C ALA A 83 -18.13 -10.29 -16.10
N LEU A 84 -17.56 -11.45 -16.44
CA LEU A 84 -16.19 -11.58 -16.93
C LEU A 84 -16.00 -11.03 -18.34
N MET A 85 -17.01 -11.08 -19.22
CA MET A 85 -16.95 -10.43 -20.54
C MET A 85 -16.89 -8.89 -20.42
N ILE A 86 -17.52 -8.32 -19.41
CA ILE A 86 -17.52 -6.87 -19.17
C ILE A 86 -16.20 -6.39 -18.52
N LEU A 87 -15.51 -7.25 -17.78
CA LEU A 87 -14.32 -6.88 -16.99
C LEU A 87 -13.16 -6.31 -17.85
N PRO A 88 -12.77 -6.89 -19.01
CA PRO A 88 -11.78 -6.29 -19.91
C PRO A 88 -12.18 -4.92 -20.45
N LEU A 89 -13.46 -4.70 -20.77
CA LEU A 89 -13.97 -3.41 -21.25
C LEU A 89 -13.78 -2.34 -20.17
N ILE A 90 -14.14 -2.64 -18.91
CA ILE A 90 -13.92 -1.72 -17.78
C ILE A 90 -12.42 -1.49 -17.53
N ALA A 91 -11.57 -2.51 -17.74
CA ALA A 91 -10.12 -2.39 -17.62
C ALA A 91 -9.52 -1.47 -18.70
N PHE A 92 -10.07 -1.51 -19.92
CA PHE A 92 -9.62 -0.69 -21.05
C PHE A 92 -9.75 0.81 -20.79
N PHE A 93 -10.79 1.24 -20.08
CA PHE A 93 -11.01 2.66 -19.74
C PHE A 93 -10.19 3.17 -18.54
N ARG A 94 -9.29 2.37 -17.96
CA ARG A 94 -8.44 2.80 -16.83
C ARG A 94 -7.15 3.44 -17.32
N LYS A 95 -6.78 4.60 -16.75
CA LYS A 95 -5.51 5.29 -17.02
C LYS A 95 -4.32 4.65 -16.28
N GLN A 96 -4.50 4.25 -15.02
CA GLN A 96 -3.44 3.67 -14.19
C GLN A 96 -3.42 2.13 -14.30
N SER A 97 -2.23 1.53 -14.43
CA SER A 97 -2.02 0.07 -14.52
C SER A 97 -2.82 -0.64 -15.65
N ARG A 98 -3.18 0.09 -16.71
CA ARG A 98 -4.06 -0.35 -17.81
C ARG A 98 -3.67 -1.72 -18.38
N THR A 99 -2.44 -1.86 -18.85
CA THR A 99 -1.95 -3.09 -19.50
C THR A 99 -2.06 -4.30 -18.58
N SER A 100 -1.59 -4.17 -17.34
CA SER A 100 -1.66 -5.25 -16.34
C SER A 100 -3.09 -5.69 -16.05
N LEU A 101 -4.03 -4.74 -15.98
CA LEU A 101 -5.44 -5.02 -15.68
C LEU A 101 -6.19 -5.63 -16.88
N ILE A 102 -5.85 -5.23 -18.11
CA ILE A 102 -6.38 -5.87 -19.33
C ILE A 102 -5.88 -7.31 -19.42
N THR A 103 -4.57 -7.55 -19.27
CA THR A 103 -3.99 -8.89 -19.34
C THR A 103 -4.62 -9.84 -18.33
N LEU A 104 -4.77 -9.42 -17.07
CA LEU A 104 -5.40 -10.26 -16.03
C LEU A 104 -6.88 -10.54 -16.32
N SER A 105 -7.61 -9.55 -16.86
CA SER A 105 -9.02 -9.75 -17.27
C SER A 105 -9.13 -10.73 -18.43
N LEU A 106 -8.24 -10.67 -19.42
CA LEU A 106 -8.20 -11.61 -20.55
C LEU A 106 -7.80 -13.02 -20.11
N ILE A 107 -6.84 -13.16 -19.20
CA ILE A 107 -6.50 -14.45 -18.58
C ILE A 107 -7.73 -15.03 -17.89
N SER A 108 -8.44 -14.23 -17.09
CA SER A 108 -9.66 -14.67 -16.40
C SER A 108 -10.74 -15.14 -17.38
N LEU A 109 -10.89 -14.46 -18.53
CA LEU A 109 -11.82 -14.85 -19.59
C LEU A 109 -11.39 -16.16 -20.27
N GLY A 110 -10.10 -16.35 -20.55
CA GLY A 110 -9.57 -17.59 -21.11
C GLY A 110 -9.76 -18.78 -20.15
N LEU A 111 -9.52 -18.58 -18.85
CA LEU A 111 -9.77 -19.59 -17.83
C LEU A 111 -11.25 -19.98 -17.76
N LEU A 112 -12.17 -19.02 -17.85
CA LEU A 112 -13.60 -19.29 -17.93
C LEU A 112 -13.95 -20.12 -19.18
N GLY A 113 -13.37 -19.82 -20.34
CA GLY A 113 -13.58 -20.60 -21.57
C GLY A 113 -13.15 -22.07 -21.41
N ALA A 114 -12.00 -22.30 -20.77
CA ALA A 114 -11.55 -23.64 -20.43
C ALA A 114 -12.44 -24.32 -19.37
N GLU A 115 -12.94 -23.56 -18.38
CA GLU A 115 -13.86 -24.04 -17.34
C GLU A 115 -15.17 -24.54 -17.96
N LEU A 116 -15.69 -23.78 -18.94
CA LEU A 116 -16.88 -24.15 -19.71
C LEU A 116 -16.65 -25.43 -20.51
N GLY A 117 -15.52 -25.54 -21.21
CA GLY A 117 -15.16 -26.74 -21.97
C GLY A 117 -15.07 -27.98 -21.07
N LEU A 118 -14.40 -27.88 -19.93
CA LEU A 118 -14.36 -28.96 -18.94
C LEU A 118 -15.74 -29.27 -18.35
N GLY A 119 -16.57 -28.25 -18.09
CA GLY A 119 -17.94 -28.42 -17.61
C GLY A 119 -18.79 -29.26 -18.58
N ILE A 120 -18.72 -28.98 -19.88
CA ILE A 120 -19.40 -29.79 -20.92
C ILE A 120 -18.86 -31.23 -20.91
N LEU A 121 -17.53 -31.39 -20.79
CA LEU A 121 -16.89 -32.71 -20.70
C LEU A 121 -17.30 -33.49 -19.44
N THR A 122 -17.57 -32.82 -18.30
CA THR A 122 -18.02 -33.52 -17.09
C THR A 122 -19.36 -34.22 -17.28
N ILE A 123 -20.26 -33.67 -18.10
CA ILE A 123 -21.57 -34.27 -18.39
C ILE A 123 -21.40 -35.40 -19.42
N SER A 124 -20.72 -35.13 -20.54
CA SER A 124 -20.56 -36.11 -21.63
C SER A 124 -19.68 -37.30 -21.24
N ARG A 125 -18.80 -37.16 -20.23
CA ARG A 125 -17.94 -38.22 -19.69
C ARG A 125 -18.37 -38.70 -18.31
N MET A 126 -19.66 -38.57 -17.96
CA MET A 126 -20.26 -39.16 -16.77
C MET A 126 -19.46 -38.92 -15.47
N LEU A 127 -19.07 -37.66 -15.23
CA LEU A 127 -18.30 -37.23 -14.04
C LEU A 127 -16.96 -37.94 -13.87
N SER A 128 -16.21 -38.21 -14.95
CA SER A 128 -14.82 -38.71 -14.88
C SER A 128 -14.03 -37.99 -13.78
N PRO A 129 -13.44 -38.72 -12.80
CA PRO A 129 -12.73 -38.10 -11.68
C PRO A 129 -11.61 -37.15 -12.08
N VAL A 130 -10.86 -37.45 -13.16
CA VAL A 130 -9.83 -36.55 -13.71
C VAL A 130 -10.44 -35.25 -14.20
N ILE A 131 -11.53 -35.32 -14.97
CA ILE A 131 -12.16 -34.13 -15.54
C ILE A 131 -12.80 -33.28 -14.43
N VAL A 132 -13.45 -33.92 -13.45
CA VAL A 132 -14.03 -33.22 -12.29
C VAL A 132 -12.94 -32.55 -11.44
N ALA A 133 -11.81 -33.23 -11.21
CA ALA A 133 -10.68 -32.63 -10.49
C ALA A 133 -10.03 -31.48 -11.29
N ALA A 134 -9.85 -31.64 -12.59
CA ALA A 134 -9.32 -30.59 -13.47
C ALA A 134 -10.22 -29.36 -13.51
N HIS A 135 -11.53 -29.58 -13.64
CA HIS A 135 -12.55 -28.51 -13.58
C HIS A 135 -12.49 -27.79 -12.24
N LEU A 136 -12.41 -28.51 -11.12
CA LEU A 136 -12.26 -27.89 -9.80
C LEU A 136 -10.99 -27.03 -9.69
N LEU A 137 -9.83 -27.55 -10.12
CA LEU A 137 -8.57 -26.82 -10.05
C LEU A 137 -8.61 -25.54 -10.88
N LEU A 138 -9.19 -25.60 -12.06
CA LEU A 138 -9.31 -24.46 -12.95
C LEU A 138 -10.23 -23.37 -12.37
N GLY A 139 -11.32 -23.75 -11.71
CA GLY A 139 -12.15 -22.83 -10.92
C GLY A 139 -11.38 -22.12 -9.79
N PHE A 140 -10.56 -22.85 -9.03
CA PHE A 140 -9.68 -22.24 -8.01
C PHE A 140 -8.61 -21.31 -8.62
N LEU A 141 -8.11 -21.63 -9.82
CA LEU A 141 -7.16 -20.79 -10.54
C LEU A 141 -7.83 -19.50 -11.03
N LEU A 142 -9.05 -19.58 -11.57
CA LEU A 142 -9.88 -18.43 -11.92
C LEU A 142 -10.13 -17.53 -10.70
N LEU A 143 -10.51 -18.11 -9.55
CA LEU A 143 -10.68 -17.37 -8.30
C LEU A 143 -9.38 -16.66 -7.91
N GLY A 144 -8.24 -17.34 -7.98
CA GLY A 144 -6.94 -16.74 -7.66
C GLY A 144 -6.59 -15.56 -8.59
N CYS A 145 -6.87 -15.69 -9.89
CA CYS A 145 -6.68 -14.62 -10.87
C CYS A 145 -7.61 -13.42 -10.60
N LEU A 146 -8.87 -13.67 -10.26
CA LEU A 146 -9.84 -12.63 -9.88
C LEU A 146 -9.45 -11.92 -8.57
N PHE A 147 -8.99 -12.68 -7.57
CA PHE A 147 -8.50 -12.11 -6.31
C PHE A 147 -7.28 -11.22 -6.54
N TRP A 148 -6.34 -11.67 -7.38
CA TRP A 148 -5.18 -10.87 -7.77
C TRP A 148 -5.57 -9.60 -8.52
N THR A 149 -6.53 -9.71 -9.44
CA THR A 149 -7.11 -8.57 -10.17
C THR A 149 -7.72 -7.57 -9.19
N TYR A 150 -8.54 -8.04 -8.24
CA TYR A 150 -9.13 -7.20 -7.19
C TYR A 150 -8.06 -6.43 -6.41
N LEU A 151 -6.99 -7.09 -5.97
CA LEU A 151 -5.90 -6.43 -5.24
C LEU A 151 -5.17 -5.39 -6.11
N ARG A 152 -4.95 -5.67 -7.40
CA ARG A 152 -4.31 -4.75 -8.36
C ARG A 152 -5.16 -3.55 -8.74
N THR A 153 -6.47 -3.58 -8.51
CA THR A 153 -7.34 -2.40 -8.75
C THR A 153 -7.20 -1.30 -7.71
N ASN A 154 -6.46 -1.54 -6.62
CA ASN A 154 -6.17 -0.52 -5.62
C ASN A 154 -5.10 0.45 -6.14
N PRO A 155 -5.39 1.76 -6.28
CA PRO A 155 -4.47 2.73 -6.89
C PRO A 155 -3.20 2.99 -6.05
N PHE A 156 -3.23 2.67 -4.75
CA PHE A 156 -2.11 2.86 -3.83
C PHE A 156 -1.13 1.68 -3.80
N VAL A 157 -1.33 0.66 -4.63
CA VAL A 157 -0.46 -0.52 -4.69
C VAL A 157 0.66 -0.29 -5.69
N GLU A 158 1.89 -0.32 -5.19
CA GLU A 158 3.11 -0.22 -6.01
C GLU A 158 3.95 -1.49 -5.88
N ARG A 159 4.64 -1.84 -6.98
CA ARG A 159 5.50 -3.02 -7.01
C ARG A 159 6.83 -2.70 -6.32
N LEU A 160 7.28 -3.58 -5.44
CA LEU A 160 8.61 -3.48 -4.83
C LEU A 160 9.72 -3.70 -5.88
N LYS A 161 10.82 -2.95 -5.77
CA LYS A 161 12.03 -3.16 -6.60
C LYS A 161 12.64 -4.55 -6.37
N ALA A 162 12.70 -4.98 -5.11
CA ALA A 162 13.10 -6.33 -4.70
C ALA A 162 12.00 -6.97 -3.85
N ALA A 163 11.66 -8.24 -4.13
CA ALA A 163 10.64 -8.95 -3.36
C ALA A 163 11.19 -9.31 -1.97
N GLN A 164 10.32 -9.31 -0.96
CA GLN A 164 10.70 -9.71 0.39
C GLN A 164 11.10 -11.20 0.46
N PRO A 165 11.97 -11.59 1.42
CA PRO A 165 12.33 -12.99 1.61
C PRO A 165 11.10 -13.86 1.87
N GLY A 166 11.13 -15.12 1.45
CA GLY A 166 10.01 -16.07 1.65
C GLY A 166 9.07 -16.25 0.44
N LYS A 167 9.24 -15.47 -0.64
CA LYS A 167 8.48 -15.65 -1.89
C LYS A 167 8.44 -17.11 -2.39
N LYS A 168 9.59 -17.79 -2.43
CA LYS A 168 9.69 -19.18 -2.90
C LYS A 168 8.89 -20.15 -2.02
N ALA A 169 8.94 -19.96 -0.70
CA ALA A 169 8.20 -20.80 0.24
C ALA A 169 6.67 -20.67 0.06
N VAL A 170 6.18 -19.43 -0.14
CA VAL A 170 4.76 -19.17 -0.39
C VAL A 170 4.30 -19.75 -1.72
N ILE A 171 5.09 -19.60 -2.79
CA ILE A 171 4.78 -20.22 -4.10
C ILE A 171 4.70 -21.74 -3.96
N PHE A 172 5.66 -22.37 -3.28
CA PHE A 172 5.64 -23.80 -3.03
C PHE A 172 4.41 -24.21 -2.18
N GLY A 173 4.04 -23.41 -1.18
CA GLY A 173 2.82 -23.62 -0.39
C GLY A 173 1.53 -23.55 -1.22
N ILE A 174 1.45 -22.63 -2.19
CA ILE A 174 0.32 -22.56 -3.14
C ILE A 174 0.28 -23.83 -4.00
N VAL A 175 1.42 -24.29 -4.53
CA VAL A 175 1.48 -25.53 -5.32
C VAL A 175 1.04 -26.74 -4.50
N LEU A 176 1.54 -26.89 -3.27
CA LEU A 176 1.09 -27.95 -2.35
C LEU A 176 -0.41 -27.88 -2.07
N LEU A 177 -0.97 -26.68 -1.86
CA LEU A 177 -2.40 -26.52 -1.66
C LEU A 177 -3.21 -26.92 -2.91
N PHE A 178 -2.75 -26.59 -4.12
CA PHE A 178 -3.39 -27.04 -5.36
C PHE A 178 -3.34 -28.57 -5.51
N ILE A 179 -2.23 -29.21 -5.15
CA ILE A 179 -2.14 -30.68 -5.10
C ILE A 179 -3.16 -31.25 -4.10
N GLN A 180 -3.29 -30.64 -2.92
CA GLN A 180 -4.27 -31.05 -1.91
C GLN A 180 -5.72 -30.86 -2.37
N ILE A 181 -6.02 -29.76 -3.08
CA ILE A 181 -7.33 -29.51 -3.69
C ILE A 181 -7.62 -30.57 -4.76
N ALA A 182 -6.63 -30.93 -5.58
CA ALA A 182 -6.78 -31.98 -6.59
C ALA A 182 -7.14 -33.32 -5.94
N LEU A 183 -6.41 -33.69 -4.87
CA LEU A 183 -6.70 -34.91 -4.09
C LEU A 183 -8.06 -34.84 -3.41
N GLY A 184 -8.48 -33.69 -2.89
CA GLY A 184 -9.83 -33.50 -2.33
C GLY A 184 -10.93 -33.63 -3.39
N GLY A 185 -10.69 -33.08 -4.58
CA GLY A 185 -11.52 -33.30 -5.77
C GLY A 185 -11.63 -34.78 -6.12
N TRP A 186 -10.50 -35.49 -6.14
CA TRP A 186 -10.42 -36.93 -6.36
C TRP A 186 -11.22 -37.73 -5.31
N VAL A 187 -11.08 -37.40 -4.03
CA VAL A 187 -11.86 -38.00 -2.94
C VAL A 187 -13.37 -37.82 -3.18
N SER A 188 -13.79 -36.61 -3.55
CA SER A 188 -15.20 -36.28 -3.76
C SER A 188 -15.80 -36.99 -4.98
N ALA A 189 -15.08 -37.01 -6.10
CA ALA A 189 -15.52 -37.63 -7.35
C ALA A 189 -15.61 -39.16 -7.24
N ASN A 190 -14.78 -39.77 -6.38
CA ASN A 190 -14.76 -41.20 -6.12
C ASN A 190 -15.61 -41.62 -4.91
N PHE A 191 -16.31 -40.69 -4.25
CA PHE A 191 -17.05 -40.93 -3.01
C PHE A 191 -16.21 -41.62 -1.92
N ALA A 192 -14.92 -41.32 -1.87
CA ALA A 192 -13.96 -41.95 -0.96
C ALA A 192 -13.94 -41.32 0.44
N TYR A 193 -14.64 -40.20 0.65
CA TYR A 193 -14.67 -39.47 1.92
C TYR A 193 -15.16 -40.31 3.11
N SER A 194 -15.95 -41.35 2.86
CA SER A 194 -16.52 -42.24 3.88
C SER A 194 -15.77 -43.57 4.02
N ALA A 195 -14.62 -43.72 3.36
CA ALA A 195 -13.85 -44.96 3.35
C ALA A 195 -13.27 -45.31 4.73
N CYS A 196 -12.95 -44.31 5.56
CA CYS A 196 -12.43 -44.51 6.91
C CYS A 196 -13.46 -44.06 7.95
N PRO A 197 -13.86 -44.93 8.90
CA PRO A 197 -14.87 -44.60 9.91
C PRO A 197 -14.34 -43.76 11.08
N ASP A 198 -13.02 -43.68 11.24
CA ASP A 198 -12.30 -43.11 12.38
C ASP A 198 -11.21 -42.11 11.94
N PHE A 199 -10.67 -41.40 12.93
CA PHE A 199 -9.54 -40.46 12.82
C PHE A 199 -8.79 -40.47 14.17
N PRO A 200 -7.44 -40.42 14.21
CA PRO A 200 -6.50 -40.25 13.08
C PRO A 200 -6.24 -41.53 12.27
N THR A 201 -6.57 -42.70 12.82
CA THR A 201 -6.44 -44.00 12.17
C THR A 201 -7.51 -44.25 11.10
N CYS A 202 -7.39 -45.37 10.38
CA CYS A 202 -8.43 -45.90 9.52
C CYS A 202 -8.63 -47.39 9.86
N TYR A 203 -9.83 -47.76 10.29
CA TYR A 203 -10.12 -49.08 10.87
C TYR A 203 -9.19 -49.43 12.06
N GLY A 204 -8.84 -48.44 12.88
CA GLY A 204 -7.90 -48.62 14.01
C GLY A 204 -6.45 -48.82 13.61
N GLN A 205 -6.11 -48.78 12.32
CA GLN A 205 -4.75 -48.92 11.82
C GLN A 205 -4.16 -47.56 11.40
N TRP A 206 -2.91 -47.31 11.77
CA TRP A 206 -2.13 -46.17 11.28
C TRP A 206 -1.64 -46.35 9.84
N TRP A 207 -1.63 -47.57 9.34
CA TRP A 207 -1.30 -47.89 7.95
C TRP A 207 -2.29 -48.94 7.44
N PRO A 208 -3.50 -48.51 7.03
CA PRO A 208 -4.55 -49.43 6.63
C PRO A 208 -4.18 -50.19 5.34
N VAL A 209 -4.70 -51.40 5.19
CA VAL A 209 -4.65 -52.11 3.90
C VAL A 209 -5.35 -51.26 2.83
N ALA A 210 -4.60 -50.89 1.80
CA ALA A 210 -5.02 -49.93 0.78
C ALA A 210 -4.46 -50.33 -0.59
N ASP A 211 -5.30 -50.26 -1.63
CA ASP A 211 -4.90 -50.53 -3.01
C ASP A 211 -4.69 -49.21 -3.77
N TYR A 212 -3.45 -48.73 -3.79
CA TYR A 212 -3.08 -47.50 -4.48
C TYR A 212 -3.13 -47.62 -6.01
N TYR A 213 -2.97 -48.83 -6.56
CA TYR A 213 -2.98 -49.05 -8.00
C TYR A 213 -4.41 -48.87 -8.55
N GLN A 214 -5.41 -49.46 -7.88
CA GLN A 214 -6.81 -49.24 -8.23
C GLN A 214 -7.40 -47.93 -7.70
N GLY A 215 -6.81 -47.32 -6.67
CA GLY A 215 -7.21 -45.99 -6.18
C GLY A 215 -6.82 -44.85 -7.13
N PHE A 216 -5.70 -45.01 -7.85
CA PHE A 216 -5.17 -44.02 -8.79
C PHE A 216 -4.90 -44.62 -10.19
N PRO A 217 -5.85 -45.34 -10.81
CA PRO A 217 -5.59 -46.13 -12.01
C PRO A 217 -5.30 -45.25 -13.23
N GLU A 218 -5.90 -44.06 -13.28
CA GLU A 218 -5.73 -43.06 -14.34
C GLU A 218 -4.42 -42.28 -14.21
N ALA A 219 -3.80 -42.21 -13.02
CA ALA A 219 -2.47 -41.62 -12.86
C ALA A 219 -1.37 -42.49 -13.51
N PHE A 220 -1.67 -43.77 -13.75
CA PHE A 220 -0.75 -44.76 -14.31
C PHE A 220 -1.14 -45.24 -15.72
N LYS A 221 -2.36 -44.95 -16.20
CA LYS A 221 -2.82 -45.24 -17.58
C LYS A 221 -3.67 -44.08 -18.10
N PHE A 222 -3.28 -43.48 -19.23
CA PHE A 222 -4.01 -42.43 -19.99
C PHE A 222 -5.31 -42.96 -20.67
N GLY A 223 -6.10 -43.79 -19.97
CA GLY A 223 -7.33 -44.42 -20.50
C GLY A 223 -8.58 -43.81 -19.87
N LEU A 224 -9.48 -43.27 -20.70
CA LEU A 224 -10.62 -42.41 -20.36
C LEU A 224 -11.94 -43.14 -20.03
N GLU A 225 -11.90 -44.41 -19.60
CA GLU A 225 -13.12 -45.19 -19.34
C GLU A 225 -13.13 -45.80 -17.95
N ARG A 226 -14.20 -45.55 -17.19
CA ARG A 226 -14.47 -46.24 -15.92
C ARG A 226 -15.86 -46.88 -15.94
N LEU A 227 -15.88 -48.21 -15.92
CA LEU A 227 -17.09 -49.03 -15.96
C LEU A 227 -17.51 -49.63 -14.60
N HIS A 228 -16.73 -49.49 -13.51
CA HIS A 228 -17.03 -50.16 -12.23
C HIS A 228 -16.78 -49.30 -10.99
N ALA A 229 -17.55 -49.57 -9.92
CA ALA A 229 -17.39 -48.96 -8.61
C ALA A 229 -16.08 -49.41 -7.95
N LEU A 230 -15.30 -48.46 -7.42
CA LEU A 230 -14.05 -48.76 -6.71
C LEU A 230 -14.25 -49.66 -5.51
N SER A 231 -13.30 -50.59 -5.30
CA SER A 231 -13.18 -51.42 -4.10
C SER A 231 -13.02 -50.58 -2.85
N LYS A 232 -13.27 -51.19 -1.69
CA LYS A 232 -13.12 -50.52 -0.39
C LYS A 232 -11.66 -50.10 -0.17
N GLU A 233 -10.73 -50.98 -0.49
CA GLU A 233 -9.28 -50.80 -0.35
C GLU A 233 -8.77 -49.67 -1.24
N ALA A 234 -9.32 -49.54 -2.46
CA ALA A 234 -8.99 -48.44 -3.37
C ALA A 234 -9.51 -47.08 -2.87
N ARG A 235 -10.73 -47.04 -2.31
CA ARG A 235 -11.26 -45.80 -1.70
C ARG A 235 -10.49 -45.43 -0.42
N THR A 236 -10.08 -46.41 0.37
CA THR A 236 -9.20 -46.22 1.51
C THR A 236 -7.85 -45.62 1.06
N ALA A 237 -7.26 -46.11 -0.03
CA ALA A 237 -6.04 -45.55 -0.60
C ALA A 237 -6.19 -44.07 -0.97
N ILE A 238 -7.29 -43.71 -1.64
CA ILE A 238 -7.59 -42.32 -2.03
C ILE A 238 -7.72 -41.41 -0.81
N LEU A 239 -8.52 -41.80 0.18
CA LEU A 239 -8.74 -40.99 1.38
C LEU A 239 -7.46 -40.88 2.23
N TRP A 240 -6.71 -41.98 2.36
CA TRP A 240 -5.47 -41.99 3.12
C TRP A 240 -4.40 -41.11 2.47
N ALA A 241 -4.26 -41.17 1.14
CA ALA A 241 -3.37 -40.28 0.39
C ALA A 241 -3.70 -38.79 0.66
N HIS A 242 -4.99 -38.43 0.63
CA HIS A 242 -5.45 -37.08 0.96
C HIS A 242 -5.13 -36.66 2.41
N ARG A 243 -5.23 -37.57 3.39
CA ARG A 243 -4.88 -37.30 4.80
C ARG A 243 -3.37 -37.09 4.97
N VAL A 244 -2.55 -37.98 4.41
CA VAL A 244 -1.08 -37.89 4.49
C VAL A 244 -0.55 -36.64 3.80
N SER A 245 -1.03 -36.34 2.58
CA SER A 245 -0.67 -35.09 1.90
C SER A 245 -1.18 -33.87 2.66
N GLY A 246 -2.37 -33.97 3.29
CA GLY A 246 -2.92 -32.93 4.14
C GLY A 246 -2.02 -32.59 5.33
N LEU A 247 -1.38 -33.59 5.95
CA LEU A 247 -0.39 -33.37 7.01
C LEU A 247 0.86 -32.64 6.49
N ILE A 248 1.36 -33.02 5.31
CA ILE A 248 2.51 -32.35 4.66
C ILE A 248 2.16 -30.88 4.37
N VAL A 249 0.98 -30.63 3.80
CA VAL A 249 0.48 -29.28 3.53
C VAL A 249 0.32 -28.51 4.84
N PHE A 250 -0.24 -29.12 5.89
CA PHE A 250 -0.40 -28.48 7.19
C PHE A 250 0.95 -28.02 7.76
N ILE A 251 1.94 -28.90 7.83
CA ILE A 251 3.27 -28.59 8.34
C ILE A 251 3.88 -27.41 7.56
N TRP A 252 3.78 -27.44 6.22
CA TRP A 252 4.35 -26.39 5.38
C TRP A 252 3.61 -25.05 5.51
N LEU A 253 2.28 -25.07 5.52
CA LEU A 253 1.49 -23.85 5.66
C LEU A 253 1.59 -23.27 7.07
N ALA A 254 1.73 -24.11 8.11
CA ALA A 254 2.03 -23.68 9.47
C ALA A 254 3.40 -22.98 9.54
N PHE A 255 4.42 -23.52 8.86
CA PHE A 255 5.72 -22.86 8.72
C PHE A 255 5.61 -21.49 8.05
N ILE A 256 4.85 -21.38 6.95
CA ILE A 256 4.60 -20.08 6.29
C ILE A 256 3.87 -19.12 7.22
N ALA A 257 2.83 -19.59 7.93
CA ALA A 257 2.03 -18.77 8.82
C ALA A 257 2.89 -18.21 9.96
N LEU A 258 3.65 -19.07 10.65
CA LEU A 258 4.59 -18.70 11.71
C LEU A 258 5.68 -17.73 11.23
N ARG A 259 6.20 -17.95 10.01
CA ARG A 259 7.20 -17.05 9.44
C ARG A 259 6.60 -15.68 9.09
N SER A 260 5.38 -15.67 8.56
CA SER A 260 4.69 -14.46 8.10
C SER A 260 4.22 -13.57 9.25
N THR A 261 4.00 -14.12 10.45
CA THR A 261 3.64 -13.36 11.66
C THR A 261 4.85 -12.69 12.34
N SER A 262 6.08 -13.03 11.93
CA SER A 262 7.30 -12.41 12.43
C SER A 262 7.34 -10.90 12.20
N ARG A 263 7.94 -10.14 13.15
CA ARG A 263 8.16 -8.69 13.06
C ARG A 263 8.97 -8.25 11.83
N ARG A 264 9.66 -9.18 11.15
CA ARG A 264 10.40 -8.93 9.90
C ARG A 264 9.49 -8.57 8.73
N TYR A 265 8.19 -8.90 8.79
CA TYR A 265 7.25 -8.66 7.71
C TYR A 265 6.32 -7.45 8.00
N PRO A 266 5.86 -6.72 6.95
CA PRO A 266 4.92 -5.62 7.09
C PRO A 266 3.61 -6.05 7.76
N LYS A 267 2.90 -5.11 8.39
CA LYS A 267 1.62 -5.38 9.09
C LYS A 267 0.62 -6.20 8.29
N ARG A 268 0.50 -5.95 6.98
CA ARG A 268 -0.45 -6.68 6.11
C ARG A 268 -0.07 -8.14 5.93
N VAL A 269 1.22 -8.44 5.80
CA VAL A 269 1.71 -9.83 5.73
C VAL A 269 1.52 -10.52 7.08
N ARG A 270 1.77 -9.83 8.20
CA ARG A 270 1.54 -10.36 9.56
C ARG A 270 0.07 -10.67 9.82
N SER A 271 -0.82 -9.74 9.50
CA SER A 271 -2.27 -9.93 9.62
C SER A 271 -2.73 -11.11 8.76
N ALA A 272 -2.22 -11.22 7.53
CA ALA A 272 -2.51 -12.36 6.66
C ALA A 272 -1.94 -13.69 7.17
N GLY A 273 -0.78 -13.67 7.84
CA GLY A 273 -0.25 -14.81 8.56
C GLY A 273 -1.19 -15.29 9.67
N ASN A 274 -1.78 -14.37 10.44
CA ASN A 274 -2.80 -14.70 11.45
C ASN A 274 -4.07 -15.31 10.82
N PHE A 275 -4.55 -14.73 9.72
CA PHE A 275 -5.67 -15.31 8.97
C PHE A 275 -5.34 -16.71 8.43
N LEU A 276 -4.12 -16.90 7.91
CA LEU A 276 -3.65 -18.20 7.45
C LEU A 276 -3.65 -19.23 8.60
N SER A 277 -3.14 -18.88 9.78
CA SER A 277 -3.19 -19.75 10.97
C SER A 277 -4.62 -20.12 11.36
N PHE A 278 -5.53 -19.14 11.42
CA PHE A 278 -6.93 -19.36 11.77
C PHE A 278 -7.61 -20.33 10.80
N PHE A 279 -7.52 -20.06 9.50
CA PHE A 279 -8.15 -20.92 8.50
C PHE A 279 -7.46 -22.28 8.39
N LEU A 280 -6.17 -22.39 8.69
CA LEU A 280 -5.47 -23.68 8.72
C LEU A 280 -5.99 -24.59 9.83
N LEU A 281 -6.22 -24.04 11.03
CA LEU A 281 -6.85 -24.79 12.14
C LEU A 281 -8.29 -25.16 11.80
N LEU A 282 -9.05 -24.23 11.22
CA LEU A 282 -10.42 -24.48 10.80
C LEU A 282 -10.50 -25.55 9.68
N GLN A 283 -9.51 -25.60 8.78
CA GLN A 283 -9.43 -26.59 7.71
C GLN A 283 -9.26 -28.00 8.27
N ILE A 284 -8.39 -28.18 9.27
CA ILE A 284 -8.22 -29.45 9.97
C ILE A 284 -9.50 -29.80 10.74
N GLY A 285 -10.03 -28.86 11.52
CA GLY A 285 -11.25 -29.09 12.30
C GLY A 285 -12.42 -29.54 11.43
N THR A 286 -12.67 -28.87 10.31
CA THR A 286 -13.70 -29.27 9.35
C THR A 286 -13.38 -30.61 8.68
N GLY A 287 -12.12 -30.90 8.35
CA GLY A 287 -11.72 -32.20 7.77
C GLY A 287 -11.93 -33.38 8.72
N ILE A 288 -11.59 -33.21 10.00
CA ILE A 288 -11.87 -34.20 11.06
C ILE A 288 -13.38 -34.35 11.24
N ALA A 289 -14.11 -33.24 11.30
CA ALA A 289 -15.56 -33.24 11.47
C ALA A 289 -16.29 -33.98 10.33
N VAL A 290 -15.85 -33.81 9.07
CA VAL A 290 -16.39 -34.58 7.93
C VAL A 290 -16.23 -36.09 8.14
N SER A 291 -15.11 -36.54 8.74
CA SER A 291 -14.86 -37.96 9.01
C SER A 291 -15.68 -38.49 10.20
N MET A 292 -15.87 -37.67 11.25
CA MET A 292 -16.54 -38.09 12.48
C MET A 292 -18.08 -37.98 12.43
N PHE A 293 -18.62 -36.93 11.80
CA PHE A 293 -20.05 -36.60 11.83
C PHE A 293 -20.75 -36.94 10.51
N ARG A 294 -20.89 -38.24 10.21
CA ARG A 294 -21.46 -38.72 8.93
C ARG A 294 -22.85 -38.18 8.60
N LYS A 295 -23.68 -37.86 9.61
CA LYS A 295 -25.02 -37.27 9.42
C LYS A 295 -24.98 -35.86 8.82
N HIS A 296 -23.94 -35.08 9.10
CA HIS A 296 -23.77 -33.68 8.67
C HIS A 296 -22.74 -33.52 7.55
N MET A 297 -22.43 -34.60 6.85
CA MET A 297 -21.34 -34.65 5.87
C MET A 297 -21.50 -33.65 4.71
N LEU A 298 -22.74 -33.39 4.26
CA LEU A 298 -22.99 -32.43 3.19
C LEU A 298 -22.60 -31.01 3.63
N GLU A 299 -23.07 -30.58 4.79
CA GLU A 299 -22.82 -29.25 5.37
C GLU A 299 -21.34 -29.07 5.68
N LEU A 300 -20.74 -30.05 6.37
CA LEU A 300 -19.34 -30.03 6.76
C LEU A 300 -18.40 -30.12 5.54
N GLY A 301 -18.77 -30.86 4.50
CA GLY A 301 -18.00 -30.94 3.27
C GLY A 301 -18.01 -29.62 2.49
N VAL A 302 -19.16 -28.93 2.43
CA VAL A 302 -19.24 -27.58 1.84
C VAL A 302 -18.45 -26.57 2.69
N ALA A 303 -18.52 -26.66 4.02
CA ALA A 303 -17.72 -25.83 4.92
C ALA A 303 -16.23 -26.06 4.69
N HIS A 304 -15.78 -27.32 4.59
CA HIS A 304 -14.39 -27.67 4.31
C HIS A 304 -13.88 -27.07 2.99
N SER A 305 -14.67 -27.18 1.91
CA SER A 305 -14.36 -26.53 0.63
C SER A 305 -14.31 -25.00 0.74
N THR A 306 -15.21 -24.41 1.54
CA THR A 306 -15.27 -22.95 1.76
C THR A 306 -14.03 -22.44 2.50
N VAL A 307 -13.60 -23.15 3.54
CA VAL A 307 -12.38 -22.83 4.28
C VAL A 307 -11.14 -22.96 3.39
N THR A 308 -11.14 -23.93 2.48
CA THR A 308 -10.06 -24.10 1.48
C THR A 308 -9.91 -22.85 0.59
N ILE A 309 -11.03 -22.24 0.18
CA ILE A 309 -11.02 -20.98 -0.57
C ILE A 309 -10.37 -19.86 0.27
N MET A 310 -10.77 -19.73 1.54
CA MET A 310 -10.21 -18.72 2.44
C MET A 310 -8.70 -18.92 2.66
N LEU A 311 -8.26 -20.17 2.76
CA LEU A 311 -6.84 -20.54 2.89
C LEU A 311 -6.04 -20.12 1.66
N LEU A 312 -6.57 -20.36 0.44
CA LEU A 312 -5.95 -19.90 -0.80
C LEU A 312 -5.88 -18.37 -0.85
N CYS A 313 -6.97 -17.67 -0.51
CA CYS A 313 -7.00 -16.20 -0.48
C CYS A 313 -5.95 -15.64 0.51
N ALA A 314 -5.78 -16.25 1.68
CA ALA A 314 -4.76 -15.85 2.65
C ALA A 314 -3.34 -16.01 2.08
N LEU A 315 -3.04 -17.14 1.43
CA LEU A 315 -1.73 -17.36 0.78
C LEU A 315 -1.47 -16.39 -0.38
N LEU A 316 -2.47 -16.16 -1.23
CA LEU A 316 -2.36 -15.20 -2.33
C LEU A 316 -2.17 -13.77 -1.81
N TYR A 317 -2.80 -13.42 -0.68
CA TYR A 317 -2.64 -12.12 -0.06
C TYR A 317 -1.23 -11.95 0.52
N ILE A 318 -0.68 -12.97 1.19
CA ILE A 318 0.74 -12.97 1.62
C ILE A 318 1.65 -12.83 0.39
N TRP A 319 1.43 -13.64 -0.65
CA TRP A 319 2.23 -13.60 -1.87
C TRP A 319 2.19 -12.22 -2.55
N PHE A 320 1.03 -11.57 -2.54
CA PHE A 320 0.86 -10.22 -3.06
C PHE A 320 1.69 -9.21 -2.26
N TRP A 321 1.54 -9.15 -0.93
CA TRP A 321 2.24 -8.15 -0.10
C TRP A 321 3.74 -8.40 0.08
N ILE A 322 4.24 -9.59 -0.27
CA ILE A 322 5.69 -9.84 -0.42
C ILE A 322 6.26 -9.15 -1.67
N ARG A 323 5.42 -8.87 -2.67
CA ARG A 323 5.81 -8.27 -3.97
C ARG A 323 5.38 -6.82 -4.15
N TYR A 324 4.40 -6.39 -3.38
CA TYR A 324 3.79 -5.06 -3.47
C TYR A 324 3.78 -4.40 -2.11
N GLN A 325 3.80 -3.07 -2.11
CA GLN A 325 3.67 -2.25 -0.92
C GLN A 325 2.54 -1.25 -1.10
N ASP A 326 1.90 -0.84 0.01
CA ASP A 326 0.89 0.21 -0.03
C ASP A 326 1.65 1.52 0.17
N SER A 327 1.54 2.44 -0.79
CA SER A 327 2.21 3.73 -0.72
C SER A 327 1.81 4.53 0.53
N ARG A 328 0.63 4.27 1.12
CA ARG A 328 0.18 4.86 2.40
C ARG A 328 0.81 4.22 3.63
N SER A 329 1.22 2.95 3.55
CA SER A 329 1.86 2.27 4.68
C SER A 329 3.31 2.70 4.89
N ARG A 330 3.98 3.20 3.84
CA ARG A 330 5.31 3.81 3.95
C ARG A 330 5.31 5.02 4.87
N THR A 331 4.24 5.81 4.84
CA THR A 331 4.03 6.96 5.73
C THR A 331 3.75 6.53 7.17
N THR A 332 2.99 5.44 7.37
CA THR A 332 2.63 4.94 8.71
C THR A 332 3.74 4.14 9.41
N ASP A 333 4.46 3.26 8.71
CA ASP A 333 5.57 2.49 9.31
C ASP A 333 6.78 3.41 9.58
N GLN A 334 7.00 4.47 8.79
CA GLN A 334 7.94 5.54 9.13
C GLN A 334 7.48 6.32 10.37
N GLN A 335 6.18 6.63 10.50
CA GLN A 335 5.63 7.25 11.71
C GLN A 335 5.71 6.34 12.96
N GLU A 336 5.57 5.02 12.80
CA GLU A 336 5.62 4.07 13.92
C GLU A 336 7.04 3.68 14.35
N GLN A 337 8.01 3.68 13.43
CA GLN A 337 9.43 3.55 13.79
C GLN A 337 9.95 4.83 14.47
N VAL A 338 9.45 6.00 14.07
CA VAL A 338 9.72 7.27 14.77
C VAL A 338 9.05 7.25 16.15
N SER A 339 7.80 6.80 16.30
CA SER A 339 7.16 6.73 17.63
C SER A 339 7.74 5.65 18.55
N ALA A 340 8.19 4.51 18.03
CA ALA A 340 8.79 3.43 18.82
C ALA A 340 10.23 3.74 19.26
N SER A 341 11.00 4.52 18.48
CA SER A 341 12.29 5.03 18.93
C SER A 341 12.13 6.08 20.03
N VAL A 342 11.11 6.92 19.94
CA VAL A 342 10.71 7.89 20.99
C VAL A 342 10.23 7.20 22.27
N ALA A 343 9.60 6.03 22.18
CA ALA A 343 9.08 5.30 23.35
C ALA A 343 10.13 4.44 24.09
N SER A 344 11.32 4.20 23.51
CA SER A 344 12.37 3.36 24.12
C SER A 344 13.51 4.14 24.78
N GLY A 345 13.57 5.46 24.60
CA GLY A 345 14.50 6.34 25.31
C GLY A 345 13.87 6.89 26.59
N SER A 346 13.57 6.02 27.55
CA SER A 346 13.21 6.44 28.91
C SER A 346 14.45 6.40 29.81
N ASP A 347 15.47 7.17 29.44
CA ASP A 347 16.44 7.63 30.44
C ASP A 347 16.04 9.05 30.78
N ALA A 348 15.74 9.26 32.06
CA ALA A 348 15.45 10.57 32.63
C ALA A 348 16.65 11.48 32.38
N VAL A 349 16.55 12.35 31.39
CA VAL A 349 17.51 13.43 31.17
C VAL A 349 17.27 14.44 32.29
N VAL A 350 18.23 14.50 33.19
CA VAL A 350 18.41 15.58 34.17
C VAL A 350 18.33 16.90 33.40
N ILE A 351 17.49 17.81 33.89
CA ILE A 351 17.42 19.18 33.40
C ILE A 351 18.77 19.82 33.73
N ASP A 352 19.64 19.88 32.73
CA ASP A 352 20.83 20.72 32.76
C ASP A 352 20.47 22.08 32.15
N ASP A 353 21.02 23.15 32.72
CA ASP A 353 20.71 24.52 32.33
C ASP A 353 20.95 24.71 30.82
N TYR A 354 19.92 25.22 30.12
CA TYR A 354 19.98 25.48 28.69
C TYR A 354 20.96 26.63 28.42
N VAL A 355 22.12 26.30 27.87
CA VAL A 355 23.05 27.27 27.28
C VAL A 355 22.63 27.52 25.84
N GLU A 356 22.39 28.79 25.50
CA GLU A 356 22.06 29.20 24.13
C GLU A 356 23.18 28.75 23.18
N PRO A 357 22.88 28.00 22.10
CA PRO A 357 23.91 27.47 21.23
C PRO A 357 24.64 28.61 20.51
N THR A 358 25.94 28.72 20.74
CA THR A 358 26.83 29.67 20.06
C THR A 358 26.81 29.47 18.53
N PRO A 359 27.09 30.51 17.72
CA PRO A 359 27.18 30.38 16.26
C PRO A 359 28.10 29.26 15.77
N GLU A 360 29.20 28.98 16.48
CA GLU A 360 30.14 27.90 16.16
C GLU A 360 29.49 26.51 16.27
N THR A 361 28.66 26.25 17.29
CA THR A 361 27.97 24.97 17.45
C THR A 361 26.83 24.79 16.45
N LEU A 362 26.17 25.88 16.04
CA LEU A 362 25.15 25.86 15.00
C LEU A 362 25.75 25.54 13.63
N TYR A 363 26.89 26.16 13.30
CA TYR A 363 27.62 25.90 12.06
C TYR A 363 28.12 24.45 11.98
N GLU A 364 28.73 23.91 13.04
CA GLU A 364 29.19 22.52 13.05
C GLU A 364 28.03 21.51 12.90
N ARG A 365 26.88 21.81 13.52
CA ARG A 365 25.66 21.02 13.30
C ARG A 365 25.19 21.11 11.85
N LEU A 366 25.11 22.32 11.27
CA LEU A 366 24.70 22.50 9.87
C LEU A 366 25.64 21.77 8.90
N LYS A 367 26.95 21.91 9.11
CA LYS A 367 28.01 21.21 8.36
C LYS A 367 27.83 19.70 8.41
N THR A 368 27.66 19.14 9.61
CA THR A 368 27.46 17.70 9.82
C THR A 368 26.22 17.21 9.07
N GLN A 369 25.10 17.94 9.19
CA GLN A 369 23.81 17.51 8.64
C GLN A 369 23.73 17.66 7.11
N LEU A 370 24.43 18.64 6.54
CA LEU A 370 24.55 18.77 5.09
C LEU A 370 25.53 17.77 4.46
N GLY A 371 26.19 16.92 5.25
CA GLY A 371 27.24 16.00 4.78
C GLY A 371 26.85 15.13 3.58
N LYS A 372 25.59 14.69 3.48
CA LYS A 372 25.09 13.92 2.32
C LYS A 372 24.91 14.77 1.06
N THR A 373 24.36 15.97 1.18
CA THR A 373 24.23 16.91 0.05
C THR A 373 25.60 17.37 -0.40
N ARG A 374 26.48 17.67 0.56
CA ARG A 374 27.89 17.93 0.32
C ARG A 374 28.55 16.77 -0.43
N GLY A 375 28.39 15.51 -0.01
CA GLY A 375 29.00 14.38 -0.72
C GLY A 375 28.57 14.24 -2.19
N GLY A 376 27.34 14.65 -2.52
CA GLY A 376 26.85 14.72 -3.90
C GLY A 376 27.47 15.87 -4.71
N MET A 377 27.80 16.99 -4.06
CA MET A 377 28.40 18.17 -4.69
C MET A 377 29.92 18.24 -4.58
N SER A 378 30.55 17.57 -3.61
CA SER A 378 31.99 17.64 -3.36
C SER A 378 32.77 16.92 -4.44
N GLY A 379 32.16 15.94 -5.11
CA GLY A 379 32.71 15.30 -6.31
C GLY A 379 33.05 16.32 -7.40
N LEU A 380 32.26 17.39 -7.53
CA LEU A 380 32.55 18.50 -8.45
C LEU A 380 33.82 19.24 -8.08
N PHE A 381 33.97 19.53 -6.79
CA PHE A 381 35.06 20.32 -6.26
C PHE A 381 36.39 19.56 -6.34
N THR A 382 36.41 18.28 -5.96
CA THR A 382 37.62 17.44 -6.06
C THR A 382 38.04 17.24 -7.51
N GLN A 383 37.08 17.14 -8.45
CA GLN A 383 37.39 17.07 -9.89
C GLN A 383 37.93 18.39 -10.45
N LEU A 384 37.45 19.54 -9.95
CA LEU A 384 37.92 20.88 -10.33
C LEU A 384 39.38 21.11 -9.94
N LEU A 385 39.78 20.65 -8.75
CA LEU A 385 41.16 20.78 -8.26
C LEU A 385 42.14 19.79 -8.93
N GLY A 386 41.63 18.79 -9.65
CA GLY A 386 42.43 17.69 -10.23
C GLY A 386 42.64 17.75 -11.75
N ARG A 387 42.11 18.76 -12.46
CA ARG A 387 42.29 18.93 -13.91
C ARG A 387 43.01 20.23 -14.23
N ASP A 388 43.88 20.18 -15.25
CA ASP A 388 44.70 21.32 -15.70
C ASP A 388 43.90 22.35 -16.53
N GLN A 389 42.73 21.99 -17.08
CA GLN A 389 41.86 22.87 -17.88
C GLN A 389 40.37 22.56 -17.69
N VAL A 390 39.52 23.58 -17.88
CA VAL A 390 38.05 23.44 -17.89
C VAL A 390 37.61 23.11 -19.31
N ASP A 391 37.55 21.82 -19.63
CA ASP A 391 37.05 21.36 -20.91
C ASP A 391 35.52 21.25 -20.96
N ALA A 392 34.96 21.10 -22.18
CA ALA A 392 33.52 20.94 -22.36
C ALA A 392 32.96 19.71 -21.62
N ALA A 393 33.77 18.65 -21.48
CA ALA A 393 33.39 17.46 -20.74
C ALA A 393 33.21 17.75 -19.24
N TRP A 394 34.10 18.55 -18.65
CA TRP A 394 33.96 18.97 -17.25
C TRP A 394 32.69 19.80 -17.02
N LEU A 395 32.35 20.73 -17.93
CA LEU A 395 31.13 21.53 -17.81
C LEU A 395 29.86 20.66 -17.84
N GLU A 396 29.84 19.61 -18.67
CA GLU A 396 28.73 18.65 -18.75
C GLU A 396 28.63 17.76 -17.49
N ASP A 397 29.77 17.28 -16.97
CA ASP A 397 29.84 16.57 -15.69
C ASP A 397 29.36 17.47 -14.54
N ALA A 398 29.69 18.77 -14.61
CA ALA A 398 29.32 19.76 -13.63
C ALA A 398 27.82 20.05 -13.60
N GLU A 399 27.25 20.27 -14.78
CA GLU A 399 25.82 20.41 -14.98
C GLU A 399 25.07 19.17 -14.49
N THR A 400 25.53 17.98 -14.87
CA THR A 400 24.91 16.70 -14.47
C THR A 400 24.85 16.57 -12.95
N SER A 401 25.94 16.90 -12.25
CA SER A 401 26.02 16.78 -10.80
C SER A 401 25.11 17.78 -10.08
N LEU A 402 25.05 19.04 -10.54
CA LEU A 402 24.13 20.05 -10.01
C LEU A 402 22.66 19.64 -10.21
N LEU A 403 22.33 19.08 -11.37
CA LEU A 403 21.00 18.53 -11.64
C LEU A 403 20.68 17.33 -10.73
N MET A 404 21.63 16.41 -10.53
CA MET A 404 21.47 15.27 -9.62
C MET A 404 21.27 15.68 -8.16
N ALA A 405 21.87 16.80 -7.74
CA ALA A 405 21.67 17.43 -6.44
C ALA A 405 20.34 18.20 -6.31
N ASP A 406 19.47 18.17 -7.34
CA ASP A 406 18.19 18.88 -7.43
C ASP A 406 18.31 20.43 -7.42
N VAL A 407 19.44 21.00 -7.89
CA VAL A 407 19.62 22.46 -8.03
C VAL A 407 18.60 23.09 -8.99
N GLY A 408 18.12 22.31 -9.97
CA GLY A 408 17.14 22.73 -10.97
C GLY A 408 17.80 23.29 -12.22
N VAL A 409 17.11 23.14 -13.36
CA VAL A 409 17.67 23.45 -14.69
C VAL A 409 18.09 24.91 -14.80
N ASP A 410 17.19 25.85 -14.48
CA ASP A 410 17.48 27.26 -14.65
C ASP A 410 18.61 27.76 -13.75
N ALA A 411 18.66 27.30 -12.49
CA ALA A 411 19.72 27.69 -11.56
C ALA A 411 21.06 27.05 -11.95
N THR A 412 21.04 25.81 -12.43
CA THR A 412 22.23 25.12 -12.94
C THR A 412 22.81 25.85 -14.15
N GLN A 413 21.97 26.25 -15.10
CA GLN A 413 22.42 26.97 -16.30
C GLN A 413 23.12 28.29 -15.95
N ASP A 414 22.58 29.06 -15.01
CA ASP A 414 23.19 30.30 -14.54
C ASP A 414 24.54 30.04 -13.88
N ILE A 415 24.63 29.00 -13.03
CA ILE A 415 25.89 28.59 -12.38
C ILE A 415 26.93 28.23 -13.44
N ILE A 416 26.59 27.35 -14.39
CA ILE A 416 27.51 26.88 -15.43
C ILE A 416 27.96 28.02 -16.34
N ASN A 417 27.06 28.94 -16.69
CA ASN A 417 27.39 30.11 -17.49
C ASN A 417 28.39 31.04 -16.76
N ALA A 418 28.19 31.26 -15.46
CA ALA A 418 29.10 32.08 -14.65
C ALA A 418 30.50 31.45 -14.54
N VAL A 419 30.56 30.13 -14.31
CA VAL A 419 31.85 29.41 -14.28
C VAL A 419 32.54 29.43 -15.64
N LYS A 420 31.80 29.21 -16.73
CA LYS A 420 32.34 29.25 -18.11
C LYS A 420 32.89 30.63 -18.48
N GLN A 421 32.20 31.71 -18.10
CA GLN A 421 32.70 33.05 -18.31
C GLN A 421 33.99 33.29 -17.53
N ARG A 422 34.03 32.87 -16.25
CA ARG A 422 35.22 33.02 -15.42
C ARG A 422 36.42 32.25 -15.97
N ALA A 423 36.21 31.01 -16.43
CA ALA A 423 37.24 30.17 -17.04
C ALA A 423 37.99 30.89 -18.18
N ALA A 424 37.23 31.57 -19.06
CA ALA A 424 37.78 32.33 -20.17
C ALA A 424 38.61 33.57 -19.71
N GLU A 425 38.28 34.16 -18.56
CA GLU A 425 38.96 35.34 -18.00
C GLU A 425 40.19 34.97 -17.16
N SER A 426 40.16 33.84 -16.45
CA SER A 426 41.17 33.46 -15.46
C SER A 426 42.12 32.35 -15.93
N ASN A 427 42.09 31.99 -17.23
CA ASN A 427 42.89 30.91 -17.81
C ASN A 427 42.79 29.62 -16.97
N ASP A 428 41.55 29.23 -16.65
CA ASP A 428 41.20 28.02 -15.91
C ASP A 428 41.75 27.86 -14.48
N ASP A 429 42.16 28.95 -13.79
CA ASP A 429 42.58 28.87 -12.38
C ASP A 429 41.51 28.20 -11.46
N PRO A 430 41.78 27.00 -10.89
CA PRO A 430 40.82 26.25 -10.08
C PRO A 430 40.31 27.01 -8.85
N ASN A 431 41.14 27.86 -8.26
CA ASN A 431 40.76 28.68 -7.10
C ASN A 431 39.78 29.78 -7.51
N ALA A 432 40.04 30.47 -8.62
CA ALA A 432 39.14 31.47 -9.18
C ALA A 432 37.77 30.87 -9.53
N LEU A 433 37.74 29.68 -10.14
CA LEU A 433 36.51 28.99 -10.53
C LEU A 433 35.69 28.55 -9.32
N THR A 434 36.34 27.99 -8.30
CA THR A 434 35.70 27.63 -7.04
C THR A 434 35.07 28.84 -6.37
N ASN A 435 35.80 29.96 -6.32
CA ASN A 435 35.32 31.19 -5.73
C ASN A 435 34.12 31.75 -6.50
N THR A 436 34.15 31.72 -7.84
CA THR A 436 33.01 32.10 -8.66
C THR A 436 31.81 31.21 -8.40
N LEU A 437 31.98 29.89 -8.35
CA LEU A 437 30.90 28.96 -8.02
C LEU A 437 30.25 29.29 -6.66
N LYS A 438 31.06 29.48 -5.60
CA LYS A 438 30.58 29.87 -4.27
C LYS A 438 29.82 31.19 -4.30
N GLN A 439 30.38 32.21 -4.95
CA GLN A 439 29.78 33.55 -5.05
C GLN A 439 28.46 33.52 -5.82
N THR A 440 28.41 32.84 -6.97
CA THR A 440 27.19 32.71 -7.77
C THR A 440 26.08 32.02 -6.97
N MET A 441 26.39 30.93 -6.27
CA MET A 441 25.42 30.23 -5.43
C MET A 441 24.98 31.09 -4.23
N PHE A 442 25.89 31.82 -3.60
CA PHE A 442 25.56 32.76 -2.53
C PHE A 442 24.59 33.85 -3.00
N HIS A 443 24.87 34.51 -4.13
CA HIS A 443 24.02 35.57 -4.67
C HIS A 443 22.62 35.09 -5.09
N MET A 444 22.46 33.80 -5.41
CA MET A 444 21.13 33.23 -5.63
C MET A 444 20.30 33.10 -4.34
N LEU A 445 20.95 32.88 -3.20
CA LEU A 445 20.29 32.63 -1.92
C LEU A 445 20.18 33.87 -1.03
N GLU A 446 21.08 34.84 -1.19
CA GLU A 446 21.12 36.09 -0.43
C GLU A 446 19.76 36.83 -0.42
N PRO A 447 19.04 37.00 -1.55
CA PRO A 447 17.75 37.72 -1.56
C PRO A 447 16.66 37.04 -0.73
N VAL A 448 16.73 35.71 -0.57
CA VAL A 448 15.76 34.92 0.19
C VAL A 448 16.20 34.62 1.62
N SER A 449 17.39 35.07 2.03
CA SER A 449 17.95 34.91 3.38
C SER A 449 17.44 35.98 4.34
N GLN A 450 16.14 35.96 4.63
CA GLN A 450 15.48 36.95 5.50
C GLN A 450 14.86 36.28 6.73
N PRO A 451 15.39 36.51 7.95
CA PRO A 451 14.84 35.92 9.17
C PRO A 451 13.43 36.45 9.46
N LEU A 452 12.65 35.68 10.23
CA LEU A 452 11.34 36.09 10.69
C LEU A 452 11.48 36.76 12.06
N ASP A 453 11.40 38.09 12.12
CA ASP A 453 11.50 38.86 13.34
C ASP A 453 10.12 39.24 13.88
N ILE A 454 9.67 38.52 14.91
CA ILE A 454 8.39 38.76 15.59
C ILE A 454 8.58 39.57 16.87
N VAL A 455 9.74 39.43 17.52
CA VAL A 455 10.04 40.07 18.80
C VAL A 455 9.96 41.58 18.65
N ASN A 456 10.54 42.13 17.57
CA ASN A 456 10.54 43.57 17.30
C ASN A 456 9.30 44.07 16.52
N SER A 457 8.32 43.21 16.26
CA SER A 457 7.08 43.60 15.59
C SER A 457 6.07 44.18 16.60
N ASP A 458 5.39 45.27 16.25
CA ASP A 458 4.29 45.84 17.05
C ASP A 458 2.95 45.06 16.91
N ILE A 459 2.90 44.06 16.03
CA ILE A 459 1.68 43.33 15.66
C ILE A 459 1.37 42.23 16.71
N ARG A 460 0.19 42.27 17.33
CA ARG A 460 -0.23 41.30 18.36
C ARG A 460 -1.74 40.98 18.25
N PRO A 461 -2.17 39.70 18.17
CA PRO A 461 -1.34 38.50 18.00
C PRO A 461 -0.73 38.42 16.58
N PHE A 462 0.55 38.07 16.49
CA PHE A 462 1.18 37.75 15.22
C PHE A 462 0.71 36.36 14.75
N VAL A 463 -0.24 36.34 13.80
CA VAL A 463 -0.80 35.11 13.22
C VAL A 463 0.12 34.48 12.15
N ILE A 464 0.60 33.27 12.43
CA ILE A 464 1.35 32.41 11.50
C ILE A 464 0.45 31.27 11.02
N LEU A 465 0.18 31.20 9.72
CA LEU A 465 -0.55 30.10 9.09
C LEU A 465 0.45 29.10 8.48
N VAL A 466 0.52 27.89 9.02
CA VAL A 466 1.48 26.87 8.57
C VAL A 466 0.82 25.93 7.55
N VAL A 467 1.31 25.97 6.31
CA VAL A 467 0.75 25.22 5.18
C VAL A 467 1.77 24.26 4.57
N GLY A 468 1.29 23.30 3.77
CA GLY A 468 2.13 22.29 3.13
C GLY A 468 1.49 20.91 3.12
N VAL A 469 2.09 19.96 2.41
CA VAL A 469 1.50 18.62 2.25
C VAL A 469 1.68 17.75 3.49
N ASN A 470 1.00 16.61 3.55
CA ASN A 470 1.16 15.67 4.67
C ASN A 470 2.56 15.03 4.65
N GLY A 471 3.18 14.90 5.82
CA GLY A 471 4.47 14.23 5.99
C GLY A 471 5.71 15.09 5.75
N VAL A 472 5.56 16.36 5.36
CA VAL A 472 6.70 17.32 5.22
C VAL A 472 7.19 17.92 6.54
N GLY A 473 6.49 17.63 7.65
CA GLY A 473 6.91 18.07 8.98
C GLY A 473 6.19 19.28 9.57
N LYS A 474 5.04 19.72 9.02
CA LYS A 474 4.26 20.89 9.52
C LYS A 474 4.09 20.93 11.04
N THR A 475 3.42 19.95 11.62
CA THR A 475 3.12 19.90 13.07
C THR A 475 4.40 19.85 13.91
N THR A 476 5.47 19.20 13.41
CA THR A 476 6.78 19.20 14.07
C THR A 476 7.43 20.59 14.03
N THR A 477 7.40 21.27 12.88
CA THR A 477 7.87 22.65 12.73
C THR A 477 7.12 23.60 13.66
N ILE A 478 5.79 23.44 13.77
CA ILE A 478 4.96 24.21 14.70
C ILE A 478 5.43 24.01 16.14
N GLY A 479 5.64 22.77 16.57
CA GLY A 479 6.14 22.47 17.91
C GLY A 479 7.49 23.10 18.22
N LYS A 480 8.44 23.04 17.27
CA LYS A 480 9.77 23.67 17.40
C LYS A 480 9.67 25.20 17.46
N LEU A 481 8.88 25.82 16.58
CA LEU A 481 8.65 27.27 16.59
C LEU A 481 7.97 27.73 17.88
N ALA A 482 6.98 26.98 18.37
CA ALA A 482 6.26 27.31 19.59
C ALA A 482 7.19 27.36 20.81
N LYS A 483 8.07 26.34 20.97
CA LYS A 483 9.11 26.36 22.00
C LYS A 483 10.06 27.54 21.81
N ARG A 484 10.52 27.78 20.58
CA ARG A 484 11.49 28.84 20.28
C ARG A 484 10.95 30.23 20.61
N PHE A 485 9.74 30.56 20.21
CA PHE A 485 9.13 31.85 20.56
C PHE A 485 8.85 31.97 22.05
N LYS A 486 8.46 30.89 22.73
CA LYS A 486 8.34 30.86 24.19
C LYS A 486 9.68 31.13 24.89
N GLN A 487 10.77 30.56 24.39
CA GLN A 487 12.13 30.82 24.91
C GLN A 487 12.59 32.27 24.67
N GLN A 488 12.09 32.92 23.63
CA GLN A 488 12.30 34.35 23.37
C GLN A 488 11.42 35.26 24.24
N GLY A 489 10.64 34.69 25.18
CA GLY A 489 9.78 35.45 26.10
C GLY A 489 8.40 35.79 25.54
N LEU A 490 8.04 35.31 24.35
CA LEU A 490 6.73 35.56 23.74
C LEU A 490 5.69 34.56 24.27
N SER A 491 4.48 35.05 24.54
CA SER A 491 3.33 34.19 24.79
C SER A 491 2.81 33.58 23.49
N VAL A 492 2.59 32.27 23.47
CA VAL A 492 2.23 31.51 22.26
C VAL A 492 0.89 30.81 22.46
N MET A 493 0.09 30.74 21.41
CA MET A 493 -1.11 29.90 21.29
C MET A 493 -1.06 29.09 20.00
N LEU A 494 -1.57 27.87 20.03
CA LEU A 494 -1.66 26.99 18.85
C LEU A 494 -3.11 26.77 18.43
N ALA A 495 -3.37 26.70 17.13
CA ALA A 495 -4.68 26.32 16.58
C ALA A 495 -4.58 24.99 15.83
N ALA A 496 -5.39 24.00 16.24
CA ALA A 496 -5.42 22.67 15.65
C ALA A 496 -6.32 22.61 14.40
N GLY A 497 -5.91 23.26 13.31
CA GLY A 497 -6.68 23.33 12.06
C GLY A 497 -6.53 22.13 11.11
N ASP A 498 -5.71 21.10 11.41
CA ASP A 498 -5.78 19.80 10.70
C ASP A 498 -6.90 18.91 11.28
N THR A 499 -8.14 19.41 11.23
CA THR A 499 -9.32 18.81 11.89
C THR A 499 -9.70 17.44 11.31
N PHE A 500 -9.27 17.14 10.08
CA PHE A 500 -9.52 15.86 9.41
C PHE A 500 -8.68 14.71 9.97
N ARG A 501 -7.61 15.01 10.70
CA ARG A 501 -6.71 13.99 11.25
C ARG A 501 -6.73 14.10 12.77
N ALA A 502 -7.52 13.24 13.43
CA ALA A 502 -7.57 13.14 14.88
C ALA A 502 -6.16 13.08 15.52
N ALA A 503 -5.27 12.25 14.95
CA ALA A 503 -3.88 12.14 15.40
C ALA A 503 -3.05 13.43 15.24
N ALA A 504 -3.36 14.31 14.28
CA ALA A 504 -2.67 15.59 14.13
C ALA A 504 -3.10 16.59 15.22
N VAL A 505 -4.41 16.61 15.54
CA VAL A 505 -4.95 17.39 16.66
C VAL A 505 -4.33 16.92 17.98
N GLU A 506 -4.34 15.61 18.25
CA GLU A 506 -3.73 15.01 19.45
C GLU A 506 -2.22 15.31 19.53
N GLN A 507 -1.49 15.18 18.42
CA GLN A 507 -0.06 15.48 18.37
C GLN A 507 0.21 16.96 18.69
N LEU A 508 -0.57 17.90 18.16
CA LEU A 508 -0.41 19.32 18.45
C LEU A 508 -0.78 19.65 19.91
N GLN A 509 -1.82 19.02 20.46
CA GLN A 509 -2.18 19.13 21.87
C GLN A 509 -1.08 18.61 22.80
N GLU A 510 -0.41 17.52 22.41
CA GLU A 510 0.73 16.99 23.15
C GLU A 510 1.92 17.97 23.12
N TRP A 511 2.22 18.57 21.96
CA TRP A 511 3.22 19.64 21.85
C TRP A 511 2.88 20.84 22.74
N GLY A 512 1.62 21.27 22.77
CA GLY A 512 1.15 22.33 23.65
C GLY A 512 1.32 21.97 25.11
N LYS A 513 0.89 20.77 25.53
CA LYS A 513 1.04 20.28 26.91
C LYS A 513 2.50 20.20 27.34
N ARG A 514 3.38 19.69 26.49
CA ARG A 514 4.83 19.55 26.79
C ARG A 514 5.52 20.91 26.97
N ASN A 515 5.06 21.94 26.28
CA ASN A 515 5.65 23.28 26.35
C ASN A 515 4.83 24.25 27.19
N ASP A 516 3.76 23.80 27.86
CA ASP A 516 2.83 24.66 28.60
C ASP A 516 2.32 25.84 27.72
N ILE A 517 1.74 25.48 26.58
CA ILE A 517 1.19 26.37 25.55
C ILE A 517 -0.26 25.98 25.29
N ALA A 518 -1.16 26.97 25.28
CA ALA A 518 -2.57 26.74 25.05
C ALA A 518 -2.84 26.30 23.60
N VAL A 519 -3.68 25.26 23.43
CA VAL A 519 -4.08 24.75 22.12
C VAL A 519 -5.60 24.85 21.95
N VAL A 520 -6.03 25.56 20.93
CA VAL A 520 -7.44 25.64 20.54
C VAL A 520 -7.73 24.52 19.55
N ALA A 521 -8.68 23.66 19.89
CA ALA A 521 -9.09 22.52 19.09
C ALA A 521 -10.59 22.28 19.21
N GLN A 522 -11.19 21.72 18.17
CA GLN A 522 -12.59 21.26 18.16
C GLN A 522 -12.64 19.75 17.87
N HIS A 523 -13.84 19.19 17.75
CA HIS A 523 -14.04 17.77 17.42
C HIS A 523 -13.48 17.42 16.02
N THR A 524 -13.09 16.16 15.83
CA THR A 524 -12.58 15.69 14.53
C THR A 524 -13.61 15.89 13.42
N GLY A 525 -13.17 16.46 12.30
CA GLY A 525 -14.03 16.81 11.17
C GLY A 525 -14.71 18.18 11.25
N ALA A 526 -14.41 18.98 12.28
CA ALA A 526 -14.83 20.38 12.36
C ALA A 526 -14.28 21.22 11.19
N ASP A 527 -14.93 22.34 10.88
CA ASP A 527 -14.45 23.28 9.86
C ASP A 527 -13.15 23.94 10.32
N SER A 528 -12.05 23.70 9.60
CA SER A 528 -10.71 24.21 9.95
C SER A 528 -10.68 25.73 10.08
N ALA A 529 -11.43 26.44 9.23
CA ALA A 529 -11.52 27.88 9.30
C ALA A 529 -12.23 28.40 10.56
N SER A 530 -13.25 27.68 11.05
CA SER A 530 -13.88 27.97 12.34
C SER A 530 -12.91 27.77 13.51
N VAL A 531 -12.13 26.69 13.52
CA VAL A 531 -11.13 26.45 14.58
C VAL A 531 -10.09 27.57 14.63
N ILE A 532 -9.60 28.00 13.47
CA ILE A 532 -8.60 29.06 13.36
C ILE A 532 -9.19 30.43 13.74
N TYR A 533 -10.45 30.70 13.37
CA TYR A 533 -11.17 31.90 13.78
C TYR A 533 -11.30 31.98 15.30
N ASP A 534 -11.78 30.91 15.95
CA ASP A 534 -11.92 30.84 17.40
C ASP A 534 -10.57 31.01 18.12
N ALA A 535 -9.50 30.47 17.54
CA ALA A 535 -8.16 30.62 18.07
C ALA A 535 -7.64 32.06 17.95
N CYS A 536 -7.92 32.75 16.85
CA CYS A 536 -7.57 34.16 16.68
C CYS A 536 -8.30 35.06 17.69
N GLU A 537 -9.60 34.86 17.87
CA GLU A 537 -10.39 35.57 18.89
C GLU A 537 -9.88 35.25 20.31
N SER A 538 -9.56 33.99 20.61
CA SER A 538 -9.02 33.61 21.92
C SER A 538 -7.64 34.22 22.18
N ALA A 539 -6.78 34.27 21.15
CA ALA A 539 -5.47 34.90 21.23
C ALA A 539 -5.58 36.41 21.49
N LYS A 540 -6.49 37.10 20.79
CA LYS A 540 -6.79 38.52 21.03
C LYS A 540 -7.32 38.77 22.45
N ALA A 541 -8.30 37.98 22.88
CA ALA A 541 -8.93 38.13 24.20
C ALA A 541 -7.95 37.87 25.37
N LYS A 542 -6.94 37.02 25.15
CA LYS A 542 -5.90 36.70 26.15
C LYS A 542 -4.62 37.49 25.95
N SER A 543 -4.59 38.45 25.01
CA SER A 543 -3.41 39.25 24.66
C SER A 543 -2.16 38.41 24.40
N VAL A 544 -2.32 37.31 23.66
CA VAL A 544 -1.22 36.42 23.28
C VAL A 544 -0.37 37.06 22.17
N ASP A 545 0.94 36.86 22.23
CA ASP A 545 1.86 37.47 21.28
C ASP A 545 1.84 36.80 19.90
N VAL A 546 1.83 35.46 19.87
CA VAL A 546 1.94 34.69 18.62
C VAL A 546 0.86 33.60 18.57
N LEU A 547 0.13 33.54 17.47
CA LEU A 547 -0.79 32.45 17.15
C LEU A 547 -0.23 31.62 16.00
N ILE A 548 0.03 30.33 16.22
CA ILE A 548 0.48 29.42 15.15
C ILE A 548 -0.65 28.45 14.81
N ALA A 549 -1.15 28.53 13.58
CA ALA A 549 -2.24 27.69 13.09
C ALA A 549 -1.74 26.55 12.21
N ASP A 550 -2.01 25.29 12.60
CA ASP A 550 -1.82 24.11 11.75
C ASP A 550 -2.95 24.01 10.72
N THR A 551 -2.68 23.44 9.56
CA THR A 551 -3.68 23.23 8.50
C THR A 551 -3.62 21.81 7.94
N ALA A 552 -4.70 21.39 7.30
CA ALA A 552 -4.70 20.16 6.50
C ALA A 552 -3.64 20.21 5.38
N GLY A 553 -3.12 19.04 4.97
CA GLY A 553 -2.09 18.91 3.92
C GLY A 553 -2.37 17.88 2.83
N ARG A 554 -3.64 17.57 2.55
CA ARG A 554 -4.03 16.53 1.58
C ARG A 554 -3.97 17.04 0.13
N LEU A 555 -2.79 17.19 -0.46
CA LEU A 555 -2.63 17.73 -1.82
C LEU A 555 -3.29 16.87 -2.92
N HIS A 556 -3.52 15.57 -2.69
CA HIS A 556 -4.17 14.70 -3.69
C HIS A 556 -5.64 15.07 -3.97
N THR A 557 -6.26 15.93 -3.15
CA THR A 557 -7.56 16.56 -3.39
C THR A 557 -7.38 18.04 -3.72
N LYS A 558 -6.57 18.33 -4.77
CA LYS A 558 -6.04 19.66 -5.11
C LYS A 558 -7.06 20.81 -5.01
N HIS A 559 -8.28 20.61 -5.50
CA HIS A 559 -9.30 21.67 -5.49
C HIS A 559 -9.77 22.00 -4.06
N ASN A 560 -10.21 20.98 -3.32
CA ASN A 560 -10.80 21.16 -2.00
C ASN A 560 -9.81 21.75 -0.97
N LEU A 561 -8.53 21.35 -1.01
CA LEU A 561 -7.52 21.87 -0.07
C LEU A 561 -7.21 23.35 -0.33
N MET A 562 -7.05 23.73 -1.60
CA MET A 562 -6.73 25.13 -1.93
C MET A 562 -7.91 26.05 -1.58
N GLU A 563 -9.15 25.62 -1.86
CA GLU A 563 -10.36 26.36 -1.44
C GLU A 563 -10.46 26.52 0.08
N GLU A 564 -10.11 25.48 0.84
CA GLU A 564 -10.09 25.52 2.30
C GLU A 564 -9.07 26.53 2.82
N LEU A 565 -7.86 26.56 2.26
CA LEU A 565 -6.82 27.53 2.62
C LEU A 565 -7.21 28.96 2.23
N SER A 566 -7.75 29.17 1.03
CA SER A 566 -8.26 30.48 0.61
C SER A 566 -9.42 30.95 1.50
N LYS A 567 -10.28 30.01 1.97
CA LYS A 567 -11.34 30.31 2.93
C LYS A 567 -10.78 30.74 4.28
N ILE A 568 -9.76 30.05 4.82
CA ILE A 568 -9.08 30.44 6.05
C ILE A 568 -8.52 31.86 5.93
N ASN A 569 -7.79 32.13 4.84
CA ASN A 569 -7.19 33.46 4.59
C ASN A 569 -8.24 34.57 4.59
N ARG A 570 -9.37 34.36 3.89
CA ARG A 570 -10.49 35.31 3.85
C ARG A 570 -11.15 35.52 5.21
N ILE A 571 -11.20 34.50 6.06
CA ILE A 571 -11.82 34.59 7.38
C ILE A 571 -10.90 35.32 8.37
N LEU A 572 -9.60 35.05 8.33
CA LEU A 572 -8.61 35.81 9.10
C LEU A 572 -8.62 37.29 8.71
N GLY A 573 -8.67 37.59 7.41
CA GLY A 573 -8.79 38.95 6.88
C GLY A 573 -10.01 39.74 7.35
N LYS A 574 -11.07 39.07 7.85
CA LYS A 574 -12.23 39.75 8.46
C LYS A 574 -11.99 40.19 9.90
N LEU A 575 -11.13 39.46 10.62
CA LEU A 575 -10.75 39.78 11.99
C LEU A 575 -9.64 40.82 12.03
N ASP A 576 -8.72 40.74 11.08
CA ASP A 576 -7.58 41.62 10.94
C ASP A 576 -7.20 41.66 9.44
N PRO A 577 -7.29 42.82 8.77
CA PRO A 577 -6.99 42.95 7.35
C PRO A 577 -5.60 42.46 6.94
N ASP A 578 -4.63 42.50 7.86
CA ASP A 578 -3.25 42.11 7.62
C ASP A 578 -2.96 40.64 8.01
N ALA A 579 -3.95 39.93 8.59
CA ALA A 579 -3.81 38.53 8.97
C ALA A 579 -4.17 37.55 7.82
N PRO A 580 -3.42 36.43 7.68
CA PRO A 580 -2.24 36.04 8.46
C PRO A 580 -0.99 36.84 8.05
N HIS A 581 -0.21 37.27 9.05
CA HIS A 581 1.01 38.06 8.85
C HIS A 581 2.15 37.23 8.25
N GLU A 582 2.17 35.91 8.52
CA GLU A 582 3.06 34.97 7.86
C GLU A 582 2.30 33.72 7.41
N VAL A 583 2.40 33.41 6.11
CA VAL A 583 1.97 32.13 5.53
C VAL A 583 3.22 31.30 5.27
N LEU A 584 3.48 30.38 6.21
CA LEU A 584 4.71 29.61 6.27
C LEU A 584 4.54 28.25 5.60
N LEU A 585 5.11 28.10 4.41
CA LEU A 585 5.06 26.87 3.62
C LEU A 585 6.17 25.91 4.02
N VAL A 586 5.80 24.73 4.54
CA VAL A 586 6.75 23.67 4.90
C VAL A 586 6.92 22.70 3.73
N LEU A 587 8.17 22.52 3.29
CA LEU A 587 8.55 21.62 2.19
C LEU A 587 9.60 20.61 2.66
N ASP A 588 9.53 19.41 2.10
CA ASP A 588 10.51 18.33 2.34
C ASP A 588 11.62 18.42 1.29
N SER A 589 12.85 18.71 1.75
CA SER A 589 14.02 18.84 0.88
C SER A 589 14.36 17.56 0.09
N GLY A 590 13.90 16.38 0.54
CA GLY A 590 14.07 15.11 -0.18
C GLY A 590 13.16 14.94 -1.41
N THR A 591 12.16 15.81 -1.60
CA THR A 591 11.16 15.65 -2.68
C THR A 591 11.56 16.24 -4.02
N GLY A 592 12.70 16.95 -4.10
CA GLY A 592 13.26 17.49 -5.33
C GLY A 592 12.28 18.42 -6.06
N GLN A 593 12.27 18.39 -7.40
CA GLN A 593 11.43 19.25 -8.26
C GLN A 593 9.92 19.21 -7.95
N ASN A 594 9.44 18.17 -7.26
CA ASN A 594 8.05 18.14 -6.79
C ASN A 594 7.76 19.23 -5.75
N ALA A 595 8.75 19.62 -4.93
CA ALA A 595 8.61 20.69 -3.94
C ALA A 595 8.36 22.04 -4.61
N LEU A 596 9.05 22.33 -5.72
CA LEU A 596 8.88 23.58 -6.46
C LEU A 596 7.46 23.73 -7.02
N GLU A 597 6.94 22.67 -7.66
CA GLU A 597 5.58 22.68 -8.18
C GLU A 597 4.53 22.77 -7.06
N GLN A 598 4.78 22.14 -5.90
CA GLN A 598 3.95 22.32 -4.71
C GLN A 598 3.97 23.77 -4.23
N ALA A 599 5.16 24.38 -4.16
CA ALA A 599 5.31 25.75 -3.69
C ALA A 599 4.55 26.74 -4.56
N ARG A 600 4.60 26.59 -5.89
CA ARG A 600 3.79 27.38 -6.82
C ARG A 600 2.29 27.23 -6.55
N GLN A 601 1.80 26.01 -6.35
CA GLN A 601 0.38 25.75 -6.08
C GLN A 601 -0.09 26.39 -4.77
N PHE A 602 0.67 26.22 -3.68
CA PHE A 602 0.33 26.86 -2.39
C PHE A 602 0.42 28.39 -2.47
N ASN A 603 1.45 28.92 -3.12
CA ASN A 603 1.60 30.36 -3.30
C ASN A 603 0.41 30.97 -4.03
N ASN A 604 -0.09 30.30 -5.07
CA ASN A 604 -1.27 30.77 -5.81
C ASN A 604 -2.57 30.76 -4.97
N ALA A 605 -2.68 29.86 -3.98
CA ALA A 605 -3.91 29.71 -3.19
C ALA A 605 -3.96 30.58 -1.93
N THR A 606 -2.81 30.80 -1.28
CA THR A 606 -2.75 31.47 0.03
C THR A 606 -1.68 32.57 0.13
N ASN A 607 -1.02 32.93 -0.98
CA ASN A 607 0.07 33.91 -1.03
C ASN A 607 1.16 33.64 0.03
N VAL A 608 2.00 32.64 -0.24
CA VAL A 608 3.07 32.23 0.67
C VAL A 608 4.03 33.40 0.90
N THR A 609 4.36 33.67 2.17
CA THR A 609 5.29 34.76 2.57
C THR A 609 6.63 34.23 3.05
N GLY A 610 6.69 32.97 3.51
CA GLY A 610 7.92 32.32 3.94
C GLY A 610 7.95 30.83 3.68
N ILE A 611 9.15 30.27 3.57
CA ILE A 611 9.41 28.84 3.35
C ILE A 611 10.18 28.25 4.52
N VAL A 612 9.83 27.01 4.89
CA VAL A 612 10.65 26.14 5.74
C VAL A 612 11.06 24.90 4.96
N LEU A 613 12.36 24.64 4.89
CA LEU A 613 12.89 23.42 4.29
C LEU A 613 13.27 22.42 5.37
N THR A 614 12.58 21.29 5.45
CA THR A 614 12.84 20.25 6.45
C THR A 614 13.64 19.08 5.87
N LYS A 615 14.16 18.23 6.75
CA LYS A 615 14.83 16.95 6.45
C LYS A 615 16.11 17.09 5.62
N LEU A 616 16.83 18.20 5.77
CA LEU A 616 18.08 18.45 5.05
C LEU A 616 19.19 17.44 5.45
N ASP A 617 19.13 16.90 6.67
CA ASP A 617 19.95 15.82 7.21
C ASP A 617 19.75 14.45 6.50
N GLY A 618 18.55 14.25 5.95
CA GLY A 618 18.14 12.99 5.36
C GLY A 618 18.61 12.80 3.92
N THR A 619 19.01 13.86 3.22
CA THR A 619 19.02 13.91 1.76
C THR A 619 20.34 14.37 1.14
N ALA A 620 20.64 13.85 -0.05
CA ALA A 620 21.69 14.38 -0.93
C ALA A 620 21.15 15.41 -1.94
N LYS A 621 19.85 15.72 -1.88
CA LYS A 621 19.11 16.58 -2.81
C LYS A 621 18.87 17.99 -2.26
N GLY A 622 19.78 18.49 -1.43
CA GLY A 622 19.65 19.81 -0.81
C GLY A 622 19.71 20.99 -1.78
N GLY A 623 20.05 20.76 -3.06
CA GLY A 623 20.09 21.80 -4.09
C GLY A 623 18.73 22.43 -4.41
N MET A 624 17.63 21.84 -3.98
CA MET A 624 16.27 22.37 -4.20
C MET A 624 16.08 23.81 -3.73
N ILE A 625 16.83 24.24 -2.72
CA ILE A 625 16.76 25.62 -2.21
C ILE A 625 17.08 26.66 -3.31
N PHE A 626 18.00 26.36 -4.22
CA PHE A 626 18.35 27.24 -5.34
C PHE A 626 17.21 27.35 -6.36
N ALA A 627 16.56 26.23 -6.68
CA ALA A 627 15.39 26.21 -7.55
C ALA A 627 14.24 27.05 -6.97
N LEU A 628 13.99 26.93 -5.66
CA LEU A 628 12.96 27.69 -4.95
C LEU A 628 13.29 29.18 -4.90
N ALA A 629 14.53 29.54 -4.58
CA ALA A 629 14.98 30.93 -4.53
C ALA A 629 14.77 31.61 -5.89
N LYS A 630 15.20 30.95 -6.97
CA LYS A 630 15.08 31.47 -8.34
C LYS A 630 13.63 31.59 -8.83
N ASN A 631 12.78 30.61 -8.53
CA ASN A 631 11.44 30.52 -9.14
C ASN A 631 10.31 31.11 -8.31
N LEU A 632 10.43 31.12 -6.98
CA LEU A 632 9.38 31.63 -6.09
C LEU A 632 9.76 33.00 -5.51
N ALA A 633 11.05 33.29 -5.36
CA ALA A 633 11.57 34.54 -4.78
C ALA A 633 10.92 34.90 -3.43
N LYS A 634 10.60 33.88 -2.61
CA LYS A 634 10.07 34.05 -1.26
C LYS A 634 11.15 33.77 -0.22
N PRO A 635 11.18 34.51 0.90
CA PRO A 635 12.07 34.24 2.01
C PRO A 635 12.08 32.76 2.44
N VAL A 636 13.26 32.18 2.56
CA VAL A 636 13.46 30.94 3.32
C VAL A 636 13.71 31.40 4.75
N ARG A 637 12.77 31.12 5.65
CA ARG A 637 12.85 31.55 7.05
C ARG A 637 13.69 30.58 7.87
N TYR A 638 13.42 29.29 7.70
CA TYR A 638 13.99 28.24 8.53
C TYR A 638 14.44 27.03 7.72
N ILE A 639 15.46 26.36 8.25
CA ILE A 639 15.92 25.06 7.79
C ILE A 639 15.88 24.03 8.93
N GLY A 640 15.26 22.89 8.65
CA GLY A 640 15.18 21.74 9.55
C GLY A 640 16.29 20.75 9.23
N VAL A 641 17.23 20.60 10.15
CA VAL A 641 18.46 19.80 9.99
C VAL A 641 18.49 18.58 10.93
N GLY A 642 17.32 18.12 11.39
CA GLY A 642 17.21 16.96 12.27
C GLY A 642 15.85 16.84 12.96
N GLU A 643 15.70 15.77 13.75
CA GLU A 643 14.47 15.44 14.48
C GLU A 643 14.42 16.08 15.87
N GLY A 644 15.57 16.45 16.44
CA GLY A 644 15.71 17.08 17.74
C GLY A 644 14.99 18.42 17.80
N ILE A 645 14.57 18.80 19.01
CA ILE A 645 13.74 19.98 19.21
C ILE A 645 14.45 21.29 18.84
N ASP A 646 15.77 21.32 18.95
CA ASP A 646 16.62 22.47 18.61
C ASP A 646 17.19 22.38 17.18
N ASP A 647 16.74 21.41 16.37
CA ASP A 647 17.21 21.20 14.98
C ASP A 647 16.41 22.03 13.95
N LEU A 648 15.87 23.18 14.35
CA LEU A 648 15.27 24.16 13.46
C LEU A 648 16.06 25.46 13.58
N GLN A 649 16.79 25.81 12.53
CA GLN A 649 17.68 26.97 12.51
C GLN A 649 17.14 28.05 11.57
N ASP A 650 17.52 29.30 11.82
CA ASP A 650 17.29 30.38 10.86
C ASP A 650 18.11 30.10 9.60
N PHE A 651 17.51 30.36 8.45
CA PHE A 651 18.24 30.25 7.22
C PHE A 651 19.20 31.44 7.07
N ASN A 652 20.48 31.12 6.89
CA ASN A 652 21.53 32.08 6.58
C ASN A 652 22.27 31.61 5.32
N ALA A 653 22.14 32.37 4.24
CA ALA A 653 22.75 32.01 2.95
C ALA A 653 24.28 31.84 3.06
N LYS A 654 24.97 32.70 3.81
CA LYS A 654 26.42 32.64 3.97
C LYS A 654 26.85 31.35 4.68
N LEU A 655 26.28 31.07 5.85
CA LEU A 655 26.58 29.85 6.61
C LEU A 655 26.21 28.58 5.83
N PHE A 656 25.10 28.62 5.08
CA PHE A 656 24.67 27.50 4.25
C PHE A 656 25.66 27.20 3.12
N ILE A 657 26.13 28.23 2.41
CA ILE A 657 27.16 28.07 1.37
C ILE A 657 28.49 27.64 1.99
N GLU A 658 28.94 28.26 3.08
CA GLU A 658 30.18 27.85 3.76
C GLU A 658 30.12 26.39 4.18
N ALA A 659 29.02 25.93 4.79
CA ALA A 659 28.83 24.54 5.18
C ALA A 659 28.85 23.58 3.98
N LEU A 660 28.23 23.97 2.86
CA LEU A 660 28.16 23.15 1.64
C LEU A 660 29.55 22.93 0.99
N PHE A 661 30.46 23.88 1.16
CA PHE A 661 31.81 23.84 0.59
C PHE A 661 32.93 23.60 1.62
N SER A 662 32.59 23.31 2.86
CA SER A 662 33.56 22.98 3.90
C SER A 662 34.08 21.54 3.74
N GLU A 663 35.35 21.27 4.06
CA GLU A 663 35.95 19.92 4.02
C GLU A 663 35.42 18.97 5.10
#